data_AF-A0A7Z0KAF5-F1
#
_entry.id   AF-A0A7Z0KAF5-F1
#
_cell.length_a   1.000
_cell.length_b   1.000
_cell.length_c   1.000
_cell.angle_alpha   90.00
_cell.angle_beta   90.00
_cell.angle_gamma   90.00
#
_symmetry.space_group_name_H-M   'P 1'
#
loop_
_entity.id
_entity.type
_entity.pdbx_description
1 polymer ?
#
loop_
_entity_poly.entity_id
_entity_poly.type
_entity_poly.pdbx_seq_one_letter_code
_entity_poly.pdbx_strand_id
1 'polypeptide(L)'
;MPASTWRLRSDAWEYLRFAVKRLALGSDAVEVLASDSEIHRSLRALETIEMYWAGFGQRYVRDIGDLLEAGDYRTALDRIGRVVHRLRGDTVPDEPRDEHLEEQERTELSADSDPRPRFEVLVIDETTAADRDTMRADGLRLRAPADAFIYEFVVVPSADDAVAAVLTNPNILACVVRPGFSDHTHQPLSRDLRESIHLARAQVAEASASARSSLASVQRVLGLADTLAAIRPELDLYLMAGAHIEDLAGALTRRFRRVFWREDQLELHLSLLRRVSHLYDTPFFTAIQGHARRPVGVFHALPVARGGSVVSSKWIRDLVDFYGLNLLLAETSATSGGLDSLLAPTGTIKKAQDLAARAFGAKHTFFVTNGTSTANKIVHQALVAPDDVVMVDRNCHKSHHHAVMLTGARPAYLEAYPLNDFAFYGAVPLDRIKQMLLDYRAAGRLDEVRMVTLTNCTFDGIVYDPERVMAECLAIKPDLVFLWDEAWFAFAAFHPVTRRRTAMAAAKNLEQRLKTPAHAAAHHAQQERLRDADGNPAPDAVWLEERLIPSPDARIRVYATHSTHKTLTALRQGSMIHVYDQEWRREAEEPFHEAYMTHTSTSPNYQILSSLDIGRRQVELEGFELVQRQLDLAASLAQAIARHPLLRRTFRVLTAHDLIPADHRGVGRPMPLRHGLATMWKAWAQDEFVVDPSRITIEISRTGVDGDTFKHEHLMDRYGIQVNKTSGNTVLFMTNIGTSRSAIAYLIEVLVKLAERFEDEQSQRHPEDRLPLEAPMPPLPDFSAFSPGYATDDVLPDGDMRTAFFHGQQRKNIEHVLPEELRARVAAGEQPVSAGFVTPYPPGFPVLVPGQVITSGVLDFMAVLSTREIHGYDPRRGYRIFTETRS
;
A
#
# COMPACT_ATOMS: atom_id res chain seq x y z
N MET A 1 -0.15 -6.09 24.54
CA MET A 1 0.04 -5.91 23.07
C MET A 1 0.11 -4.41 22.85
N PRO A 2 0.93 -3.82 21.96
CA PRO A 2 0.50 -2.56 21.39
C PRO A 2 -0.62 -2.92 20.41
N ALA A 3 -1.83 -3.11 20.93
CA ALA A 3 -3.00 -2.99 20.09
C ALA A 3 -2.99 -1.55 19.57
N SER A 4 -3.31 -1.34 18.30
CA SER A 4 -3.59 0.01 17.81
C SER A 4 -4.64 0.68 18.70
N THR A 5 -4.53 1.99 18.85
CA THR A 5 -5.35 2.76 19.78
C THR A 5 -6.85 2.56 19.55
N TRP A 6 -7.30 2.46 18.30
CA TRP A 6 -8.70 2.18 17.96
C TRP A 6 -9.13 0.76 18.35
N ARG A 7 -8.24 -0.24 18.21
CA ARG A 7 -8.53 -1.61 18.63
C ARG A 7 -8.63 -1.70 20.15
N LEU A 8 -7.69 -1.06 20.84
CA LEU A 8 -7.73 -0.94 22.29
C LEU A 8 -9.04 -0.27 22.76
N ARG A 9 -9.47 0.80 22.07
CA ARG A 9 -10.74 1.49 22.33
C ARG A 9 -11.95 0.56 22.16
N SER A 10 -12.07 -0.07 21.00
CA SER A 10 -13.21 -0.95 20.69
C SER A 10 -13.25 -2.17 21.62
N ASP A 11 -12.11 -2.81 21.86
CA ASP A 11 -12.01 -3.99 22.74
C ASP A 11 -12.33 -3.61 24.20
N ALA A 12 -11.90 -2.42 24.66
CA ALA A 12 -12.21 -1.94 26.00
C ALA A 12 -13.71 -1.66 26.19
N TRP A 13 -14.36 -0.99 25.23
CA TRP A 13 -15.82 -0.75 25.31
C TRP A 13 -16.64 -2.04 25.25
N GLU A 14 -16.31 -2.97 24.36
CA GLU A 14 -16.97 -4.27 24.27
C GLU A 14 -16.75 -5.11 25.54
N TYR A 15 -15.53 -5.09 26.10
CA TYR A 15 -15.23 -5.75 27.37
C TYR A 15 -16.06 -5.16 28.52
N LEU A 16 -16.10 -3.83 28.65
CA LEU A 16 -16.91 -3.16 29.65
C LEU A 16 -18.39 -3.53 29.51
N ARG A 17 -18.93 -3.55 28.29
CA ARG A 17 -20.33 -3.97 28.05
C ARG A 17 -20.56 -5.40 28.53
N PHE A 18 -19.66 -6.32 28.19
CA PHE A 18 -19.75 -7.72 28.59
C PHE A 18 -19.67 -7.88 30.12
N ALA A 19 -18.67 -7.28 30.75
CA ALA A 19 -18.42 -7.39 32.19
C ALA A 19 -19.56 -6.76 33.01
N VAL A 20 -19.98 -5.55 32.66
CA VAL A 20 -21.04 -4.82 33.37
C VAL A 20 -22.42 -5.44 33.13
N LYS A 21 -22.66 -6.07 31.96
CA LYS A 21 -23.90 -6.83 31.74
C LYS A 21 -24.03 -8.00 32.71
N ARG A 22 -22.93 -8.70 33.02
CA ARG A 22 -22.94 -9.80 34.00
C ARG A 22 -23.23 -9.29 35.41
N LEU A 23 -22.68 -8.14 35.79
CA LEU A 23 -23.00 -7.47 37.06
C LEU A 23 -24.47 -7.12 37.19
N ALA A 24 -25.02 -6.48 36.16
CA ALA A 24 -26.41 -6.01 36.17
C ALA A 24 -27.44 -7.16 36.27
N LEU A 25 -27.06 -8.39 35.85
CA LEU A 25 -27.91 -9.58 35.86
C LEU A 25 -27.81 -10.43 37.16
N GLY A 26 -26.90 -10.11 38.08
CA GLY A 26 -26.96 -10.60 39.47
C GLY A 26 -26.76 -12.09 39.71
N SER A 27 -25.83 -12.78 39.04
CA SER A 27 -25.44 -14.16 39.40
C SER A 27 -24.02 -14.22 39.99
N ASP A 28 -23.92 -14.37 41.32
CA ASP A 28 -22.75 -14.76 42.12
C ASP A 28 -21.36 -14.29 41.63
N ALA A 29 -21.18 -12.97 41.44
CA ALA A 29 -19.93 -12.39 40.94
C ALA A 29 -19.48 -11.10 41.65
N VAL A 30 -20.07 -10.75 42.81
CA VAL A 30 -19.71 -9.51 43.53
C VAL A 30 -18.28 -9.58 44.08
N GLU A 31 -17.82 -10.75 44.56
CA GLU A 31 -16.42 -10.96 44.97
C GLU A 31 -15.43 -10.99 43.78
N VAL A 32 -15.89 -11.42 42.60
CA VAL A 32 -15.04 -11.49 41.39
C VAL A 32 -14.71 -10.09 40.88
N LEU A 33 -15.63 -9.13 41.02
CA LEU A 33 -15.46 -7.80 40.47
C LEU A 33 -14.61 -6.84 41.29
N ALA A 34 -14.60 -6.98 42.62
CA ALA A 34 -13.64 -6.28 43.48
C ALA A 34 -12.18 -6.67 43.17
N SER A 35 -11.98 -7.80 42.47
CA SER A 35 -10.67 -8.31 42.06
C SER A 35 -10.36 -8.17 40.56
N ASP A 36 -11.32 -7.76 39.72
CA ASP A 36 -11.12 -7.69 38.27
C ASP A 36 -10.36 -6.41 37.86
N SER A 37 -9.02 -6.55 37.85
CA SER A 37 -8.09 -5.50 37.42
C SER A 37 -8.33 -5.02 35.98
N GLU A 38 -9.07 -5.77 35.15
CA GLU A 38 -9.30 -5.44 33.74
C GLU A 38 -10.34 -4.33 33.55
N ILE A 39 -11.39 -4.25 34.37
CA ILE A 39 -12.38 -3.15 34.28
C ILE A 39 -11.70 -1.80 34.52
N HIS A 40 -10.94 -1.69 35.62
CA HIS A 40 -10.17 -0.50 35.95
C HIS A 40 -9.06 -0.20 34.93
N ARG A 41 -8.51 -1.23 34.27
CA ARG A 41 -7.54 -1.03 33.17
C ARG A 41 -8.23 -0.45 31.94
N SER A 42 -9.39 -1.00 31.57
CA SER A 42 -10.20 -0.54 30.44
C SER A 42 -10.69 0.90 30.64
N LEU A 43 -11.20 1.24 31.82
CA LEU A 43 -11.62 2.62 32.15
C LEU A 43 -10.46 3.61 32.05
N ARG A 44 -9.29 3.31 32.65
CA ARG A 44 -8.10 4.19 32.55
C ARG A 44 -7.59 4.34 31.12
N ALA A 45 -7.61 3.25 30.35
CA ALA A 45 -7.23 3.29 28.94
C ALA A 45 -8.20 4.18 28.14
N LEU A 46 -9.51 3.99 28.32
CA LEU A 46 -10.55 4.78 27.66
C LEU A 46 -10.51 6.24 28.07
N GLU A 47 -10.28 6.56 29.34
CA GLU A 47 -10.16 7.94 29.81
C GLU A 47 -9.01 8.66 29.08
N THR A 48 -7.91 7.98 28.77
CA THR A 48 -6.82 8.56 27.97
C THR A 48 -7.19 8.67 26.49
N ILE A 49 -7.84 7.65 25.93
CA ILE A 49 -8.09 7.54 24.48
C ILE A 49 -9.25 8.41 24.02
N GLU A 50 -10.35 8.47 24.77
CA GLU A 50 -11.58 9.19 24.39
C GLU A 50 -11.35 10.70 24.24
N MET A 51 -10.24 11.24 24.74
CA MET A 51 -9.83 12.62 24.45
C MET A 51 -9.60 12.88 22.95
N TYR A 52 -9.17 11.85 22.21
CA TYR A 52 -8.83 11.95 20.79
C TYR A 52 -9.98 11.56 19.86
N TRP A 53 -11.18 11.35 20.38
CA TRP A 53 -12.37 10.92 19.63
C TRP A 53 -13.58 11.80 19.94
N ALA A 54 -14.45 11.96 18.95
CA ALA A 54 -15.69 12.71 19.14
C ALA A 54 -16.74 11.92 19.93
N GLY A 55 -17.71 12.64 20.48
CA GLY A 55 -18.83 12.08 21.24
C GLY A 55 -18.62 12.14 22.75
N PHE A 56 -18.28 10.99 23.35
CA PHE A 56 -18.39 10.72 24.78
C PHE A 56 -17.29 11.39 25.63
N GLY A 57 -16.02 11.33 25.20
CA GLY A 57 -14.92 12.04 25.86
C GLY A 57 -14.58 11.55 27.29
N GLN A 58 -13.58 12.16 27.92
CA GLN A 58 -13.02 11.71 29.21
C GLN A 58 -14.01 11.83 30.38
N ARG A 59 -14.89 12.83 30.36
CA ARG A 59 -15.90 13.04 31.42
C ARG A 59 -16.89 11.87 31.45
N TYR A 60 -17.35 11.42 30.28
CA TYR A 60 -18.29 10.32 30.18
C TYR A 60 -17.71 9.00 30.69
N VAL A 61 -16.42 8.73 30.42
CA VAL A 61 -15.73 7.56 30.97
C VAL A 61 -15.62 7.62 32.50
N ARG A 62 -15.31 8.80 33.05
CA ARG A 62 -15.26 9.02 34.51
C ARG A 62 -16.63 8.82 35.16
N ASP A 63 -17.69 9.39 34.59
CA ASP A 63 -19.05 9.21 35.08
C ASP A 63 -19.46 7.72 35.10
N ILE A 64 -19.04 6.93 34.10
CA ILE A 64 -19.25 5.47 34.11
C ILE A 64 -18.46 4.82 35.26
N GLY A 65 -17.21 5.23 35.49
CA GLY A 65 -16.42 4.78 36.63
C GLY A 65 -17.12 5.05 37.97
N ASP A 66 -17.61 6.27 38.16
CA ASP A 66 -18.33 6.69 39.37
C ASP A 66 -19.61 5.87 39.58
N LEU A 67 -20.37 5.59 38.50
CA LEU A 67 -21.56 4.72 38.56
C LEU A 67 -21.21 3.28 38.96
N LEU A 68 -20.10 2.74 38.46
CA LEU A 68 -19.63 1.40 38.81
C LEU A 68 -19.17 1.32 40.26
N GLU A 69 -18.49 2.35 40.76
CA GLU A 69 -18.09 2.47 42.18
C GLU A 69 -19.30 2.62 43.11
N ALA A 70 -20.33 3.35 42.67
CA ALA A 70 -21.59 3.53 43.39
C ALA A 70 -22.51 2.29 43.34
N GLY A 71 -22.16 1.26 42.56
CA GLY A 71 -22.96 0.03 42.40
C GLY A 71 -24.16 0.16 41.45
N ASP A 72 -24.27 1.25 40.70
CA ASP A 72 -25.32 1.44 39.69
C ASP A 72 -24.94 0.83 38.33
N TYR A 73 -24.91 -0.50 38.30
CA TYR A 73 -24.51 -1.26 37.12
C TYR A 73 -25.49 -1.15 35.95
N ARG A 74 -26.77 -0.84 36.21
CA ARG A 74 -27.78 -0.75 35.15
C ARG A 74 -27.62 0.53 34.33
N THR A 75 -27.48 1.67 35.01
CA THR A 75 -27.22 2.96 34.34
C THR A 75 -25.87 2.96 33.64
N ALA A 76 -24.84 2.36 34.27
CA ALA A 76 -23.54 2.18 33.63
C ALA A 76 -23.64 1.32 32.36
N LEU A 77 -24.41 0.23 32.39
CA LEU A 77 -24.60 -0.65 31.23
C LEU A 77 -25.31 0.07 30.08
N ASP A 78 -26.32 0.88 30.35
CA ASP A 78 -27.01 1.69 29.34
C ASP A 78 -26.03 2.65 28.65
N ARG A 79 -25.27 3.42 29.45
CA ARG A 79 -24.26 4.37 28.95
C ARG A 79 -23.21 3.67 28.08
N ILE A 80 -22.67 2.54 28.54
CA ILE A 80 -21.73 1.73 27.75
C ILE A 80 -22.40 1.21 26.47
N GLY A 81 -23.66 0.79 26.56
CA GLY A 81 -24.45 0.32 25.43
C GLY A 81 -24.55 1.34 24.31
N ARG A 82 -24.81 2.62 24.64
CA ARG A 82 -24.83 3.74 23.68
C ARG A 82 -23.52 3.86 22.90
N VAL A 83 -22.38 3.79 23.60
CA VAL A 83 -21.06 3.86 22.94
C VAL A 83 -20.85 2.70 21.99
N VAL A 84 -21.15 1.46 22.44
CA VAL A 84 -20.95 0.26 21.62
C VAL A 84 -21.86 0.26 20.38
N HIS A 85 -23.09 0.76 20.50
CA HIS A 85 -23.98 0.90 19.33
C HIS A 85 -23.44 1.92 18.32
N ARG A 86 -22.98 3.09 18.80
CA ARG A 86 -22.35 4.10 17.94
C ARG A 86 -21.10 3.56 17.24
N LEU A 87 -20.27 2.81 17.95
CA LEU A 87 -19.07 2.16 17.40
C LEU A 87 -19.39 1.14 16.29
N ARG A 88 -20.54 0.47 16.37
CA ARG A 88 -20.98 -0.52 15.37
C ARG A 88 -21.67 0.13 14.16
N GLY A 89 -22.00 1.41 14.23
CA GLY A 89 -22.84 2.07 13.22
C GLY A 89 -24.29 1.59 13.23
N ASP A 90 -24.71 0.94 14.33
CA ASP A 90 -26.09 0.49 14.53
C ASP A 90 -26.92 1.66 15.10
N THR A 91 -28.17 1.80 14.64
CA THR A 91 -29.16 2.64 15.32
C THR A 91 -29.34 2.12 16.75
N VAL A 92 -29.20 3.00 17.74
CA VAL A 92 -29.50 2.68 19.15
C VAL A 92 -30.92 2.11 19.22
N PRO A 93 -31.13 0.91 19.79
CA PRO A 93 -32.47 0.36 19.97
C PRO A 93 -33.36 1.36 20.72
N ASP A 94 -34.59 1.54 20.25
CA ASP A 94 -35.60 2.40 20.87
C ASP A 94 -36.11 1.70 22.16
N GLU A 95 -35.28 1.67 23.20
CA GLU A 95 -35.67 1.24 24.54
C GLU A 95 -36.39 2.38 25.29
N PRO A 96 -37.24 2.06 26.29
CA PRO A 96 -38.23 2.99 26.81
C PRO A 96 -37.56 4.25 27.34
N ARG A 97 -38.01 5.41 26.85
CA ARG A 97 -37.62 6.75 27.28
C ARG A 97 -37.42 6.80 28.79
N ASP A 98 -36.17 6.91 29.22
CA ASP A 98 -35.87 7.26 30.60
C ASP A 98 -36.30 8.73 30.81
N GLU A 99 -37.27 8.96 31.69
CA GLU A 99 -37.84 10.29 31.95
C GLU A 99 -36.81 11.25 32.60
N HIS A 100 -35.61 10.76 32.91
CA HIS A 100 -34.52 11.50 33.54
C HIS A 100 -33.36 11.91 32.60
N LEU A 101 -33.48 11.73 31.29
CA LEU A 101 -32.45 12.20 30.35
C LEU A 101 -32.43 13.74 30.28
N GLU A 102 -31.26 14.33 30.53
CA GLU A 102 -31.02 15.77 30.37
C GLU A 102 -31.26 16.21 28.90
N GLU A 103 -31.62 17.48 28.66
CA GLU A 103 -31.85 18.05 27.32
C GLU A 103 -30.68 17.77 26.34
N GLN A 104 -29.46 17.79 26.89
CA GLN A 104 -28.23 17.49 26.17
C GLN A 104 -28.16 16.01 25.73
N GLU A 105 -28.54 15.07 26.60
CA GLU A 105 -28.58 13.64 26.28
C GLU A 105 -29.66 13.32 25.24
N ARG A 106 -30.82 13.99 25.30
CA ARG A 106 -31.89 13.84 24.30
C ARG A 106 -31.46 14.28 22.91
N THR A 107 -30.70 15.36 22.83
CA THR A 107 -30.17 15.91 21.56
C THR A 107 -29.12 14.97 20.96
N GLU A 108 -28.26 14.37 21.78
CA GLU A 108 -27.28 13.39 21.34
C GLU A 108 -27.92 12.09 20.83
N LEU A 109 -28.98 11.60 21.49
CA LEU A 109 -29.75 10.44 21.05
C LEU A 109 -30.46 10.69 19.71
N SER A 110 -31.09 11.86 19.54
CA SER A 110 -31.70 12.23 18.26
C SER A 110 -30.65 12.34 17.16
N ALA A 111 -29.45 12.85 17.47
CA ALA A 111 -28.37 12.88 16.51
C ALA A 111 -27.98 11.46 16.07
N ASP A 112 -27.77 10.52 16.99
CA ASP A 112 -27.35 9.14 16.69
C ASP A 112 -28.29 8.36 15.75
N SER A 113 -29.56 8.75 15.66
CA SER A 113 -30.53 8.16 14.72
C SER A 113 -30.43 8.66 13.27
N ASP A 114 -29.66 9.73 13.01
CA ASP A 114 -29.54 10.33 11.67
C ASP A 114 -28.67 9.45 10.75
N PRO A 115 -29.18 9.02 9.57
CA PRO A 115 -28.47 8.09 8.69
C PRO A 115 -27.38 8.74 7.83
N ARG A 116 -27.19 10.07 7.89
CA ARG A 116 -26.18 10.76 7.07
C ARG A 116 -24.76 10.32 7.46
N PRO A 117 -23.82 10.26 6.49
CA PRO A 117 -22.44 9.91 6.80
C PRO A 117 -21.79 10.94 7.74
N ARG A 118 -20.95 10.43 8.64
CA ARG A 118 -20.30 11.20 9.71
C ARG A 118 -18.80 11.31 9.50
N PHE A 119 -18.21 12.42 9.95
CA PHE A 119 -16.77 12.59 10.08
C PHE A 119 -16.41 13.45 11.29
N GLU A 120 -15.13 13.48 11.66
CA GLU A 120 -14.65 14.24 12.81
C GLU A 120 -13.75 15.41 12.36
N VAL A 121 -13.83 16.51 13.12
CA VAL A 121 -13.04 17.72 12.91
C VAL A 121 -12.18 17.96 14.14
N LEU A 122 -10.86 17.89 13.97
CA LEU A 122 -9.91 18.14 15.04
C LEU A 122 -9.77 19.65 15.24
N VAL A 123 -10.05 20.14 16.44
CA VAL A 123 -9.83 21.53 16.86
C VAL A 123 -8.66 21.56 17.82
N ILE A 124 -7.60 22.28 17.45
CA ILE A 124 -6.41 22.45 18.28
C ILE A 124 -6.52 23.79 18.99
N ASP A 125 -6.88 23.77 20.27
CA ASP A 125 -7.13 24.95 21.09
C ASP A 125 -7.12 24.61 22.59
N GLU A 126 -6.46 25.43 23.40
CA GLU A 126 -6.49 25.30 24.86
C GLU A 126 -7.75 25.99 25.39
N THR A 127 -8.79 25.19 25.66
CA THR A 127 -10.15 25.68 25.96
C THR A 127 -10.64 25.22 27.33
N THR A 128 -11.52 26.00 27.96
CA THR A 128 -12.25 25.53 29.15
C THR A 128 -13.33 24.51 28.77
N ALA A 129 -13.87 23.78 29.74
CA ALA A 129 -14.99 22.87 29.48
C ALA A 129 -16.23 23.62 28.93
N ALA A 130 -16.54 24.79 29.49
CA ALA A 130 -17.64 25.62 29.04
C ALA A 130 -17.49 26.10 27.59
N ASP A 131 -16.26 26.45 27.17
CA ASP A 131 -15.97 26.84 25.79
C ASP A 131 -16.21 25.67 24.82
N ARG A 132 -15.84 24.44 25.21
CA ARG A 132 -16.08 23.24 24.41
C ARG A 132 -17.57 22.94 24.24
N ASP A 133 -18.34 23.07 25.33
CA ASP A 133 -19.79 22.85 25.30
C ASP A 133 -20.48 23.90 24.41
N THR A 134 -20.03 25.15 24.47
CA THR A 134 -20.53 26.23 23.60
C THR A 134 -20.19 25.95 22.14
N MET A 135 -18.96 25.53 21.83
CA MET A 135 -18.57 25.18 20.46
C MET A 135 -19.38 24.00 19.90
N ARG A 136 -19.69 23.00 20.74
CA ARG A 136 -20.57 21.88 20.38
C ARG A 136 -21.99 22.38 20.09
N ALA A 137 -22.54 23.23 20.96
CA ALA A 137 -23.87 23.79 20.81
C ALA A 137 -24.01 24.66 19.55
N ASP A 138 -23.02 25.52 19.27
CA ASP A 138 -23.00 26.36 18.07
C ASP A 138 -22.85 25.53 16.79
N GLY A 139 -22.02 24.49 16.83
CA GLY A 139 -21.92 23.51 15.74
C GLY A 139 -23.27 22.84 15.44
N LEU A 140 -24.03 22.46 16.47
CA LEU A 140 -25.37 21.90 16.32
C LEU A 140 -26.37 22.90 15.74
N ARG A 141 -26.31 24.18 16.15
CA ARG A 141 -27.18 25.25 15.64
C ARG A 141 -26.98 25.53 14.15
N LEU A 142 -25.77 25.36 13.64
CA LEU A 142 -25.44 25.58 12.23
C LEU A 142 -25.89 24.43 11.32
N ARG A 143 -26.17 23.24 11.87
CA ARG A 143 -26.59 22.09 11.07
C ARG A 143 -27.93 22.33 10.41
N ALA A 144 -28.00 22.05 9.11
CA ALA A 144 -29.23 22.09 8.34
C ALA A 144 -29.64 20.67 7.88
N PRO A 145 -30.94 20.43 7.63
CA PRO A 145 -31.42 19.19 7.00
C PRO A 145 -30.85 18.96 5.59
N ALA A 146 -30.43 20.04 4.90
CA ALA A 146 -29.85 19.98 3.57
C ALA A 146 -28.35 19.58 3.56
N ASP A 147 -27.70 19.53 4.72
CA ASP A 147 -26.29 19.16 4.80
C ASP A 147 -26.11 17.69 4.42
N ALA A 148 -25.19 17.44 3.49
CA ALA A 148 -24.90 16.09 2.99
C ALA A 148 -24.16 15.20 4.01
N PHE A 149 -23.54 15.81 5.03
CA PHE A 149 -22.70 15.13 6.01
C PHE A 149 -22.92 15.72 7.41
N ILE A 150 -22.62 14.93 8.43
CA ILE A 150 -22.60 15.36 9.82
C ILE A 150 -21.15 15.36 10.30
N TYR A 151 -20.75 16.39 11.04
CA TYR A 151 -19.45 16.39 11.69
C TYR A 151 -19.51 16.69 13.17
N GLU A 152 -18.56 16.13 13.90
CA GLU A 152 -18.37 16.34 15.34
C GLU A 152 -16.96 16.83 15.63
N PHE A 153 -16.81 17.60 16.71
CA PHE A 153 -15.53 18.17 17.08
C PHE A 153 -14.76 17.27 18.05
N VAL A 154 -13.47 17.08 17.77
CA VAL A 154 -12.47 16.55 18.70
C VAL A 154 -11.60 17.73 19.13
N VAL A 155 -11.55 18.05 20.42
CA VAL A 155 -10.83 19.24 20.89
C VAL A 155 -9.61 18.82 21.69
N VAL A 156 -8.43 19.26 21.25
CA VAL A 156 -7.15 18.94 21.90
C VAL A 156 -6.39 20.22 22.26
N PRO A 157 -5.73 20.27 23.43
CA PRO A 157 -5.13 21.49 23.96
C PRO A 157 -3.70 21.73 23.49
N SER A 158 -3.04 20.72 22.92
CA SER A 158 -1.61 20.80 22.58
C SER A 158 -1.26 20.29 21.18
N ALA A 159 -0.09 20.67 20.68
CA ALA A 159 0.46 20.16 19.43
C ALA A 159 0.75 18.66 19.49
N ASP A 160 1.31 18.16 20.59
CA ASP A 160 1.54 16.72 20.79
C ASP A 160 0.22 15.93 20.77
N ASP A 161 -0.84 16.46 21.39
CA ASP A 161 -2.17 15.85 21.38
C ASP A 161 -2.81 15.86 19.98
N ALA A 162 -2.57 16.91 19.19
CA ALA A 162 -3.03 16.96 17.80
C ALA A 162 -2.35 15.90 16.94
N VAL A 163 -1.04 15.74 17.08
CA VAL A 163 -0.28 14.67 16.40
C VAL A 163 -0.77 13.30 16.86
N ALA A 164 -1.00 13.10 18.16
CA ALA A 164 -1.56 11.86 18.70
C ALA A 164 -2.93 11.55 18.10
N ALA A 165 -3.83 12.53 18.03
CA ALA A 165 -5.16 12.37 17.45
C ALA A 165 -5.07 11.95 15.97
N VAL A 166 -4.27 12.64 15.17
CA VAL A 166 -4.12 12.34 13.73
C VAL A 166 -3.48 10.96 13.48
N LEU A 167 -2.62 10.48 14.38
CA LEU A 167 -2.03 9.13 14.31
C LEU A 167 -2.95 8.00 14.78
N THR A 168 -4.03 8.30 15.50
CA THR A 168 -4.82 7.27 16.20
C THR A 168 -6.30 7.25 15.84
N ASN A 169 -6.86 8.39 15.43
CA ASN A 169 -8.25 8.54 15.07
C ASN A 169 -8.40 8.68 13.55
N PRO A 170 -8.88 7.64 12.84
CA PRO A 170 -9.08 7.68 11.40
C PRO A 170 -10.23 8.59 10.96
N ASN A 171 -11.25 8.80 11.80
CA ASN A 171 -12.48 9.53 11.45
C ASN A 171 -12.23 11.03 11.23
N ILE A 172 -11.09 11.55 11.69
CA ILE A 172 -10.69 12.94 11.46
C ILE A 172 -10.48 13.12 9.95
N LEU A 173 -11.23 14.06 9.35
CA LEU A 173 -11.09 14.45 7.93
C LEU A 173 -10.71 15.93 7.73
N ALA A 174 -10.70 16.73 8.81
CA ALA A 174 -10.29 18.12 8.78
C ALA A 174 -9.70 18.57 10.13
N CYS A 175 -8.81 19.56 10.10
CA CYS A 175 -8.25 20.17 11.29
C CYS A 175 -8.46 21.69 11.29
N VAL A 176 -8.82 22.25 12.44
CA VAL A 176 -8.96 23.67 12.70
C VAL A 176 -7.94 24.05 13.78
N VAL A 177 -6.94 24.81 13.39
CA VAL A 177 -5.91 25.31 14.30
C VAL A 177 -6.36 26.66 14.85
N ARG A 178 -6.32 26.84 16.17
CA ARG A 178 -6.48 28.14 16.85
C ARG A 178 -5.20 28.46 17.61
N PRO A 179 -4.58 29.65 17.49
CA PRO A 179 -3.24 29.90 18.05
C PRO A 179 -3.04 29.73 19.56
N GLY A 180 -4.09 29.44 20.34
CA GLY A 180 -4.08 29.35 21.79
C GLY A 180 -3.54 28.03 22.38
N PHE A 181 -2.95 27.12 21.59
CA PHE A 181 -2.52 25.80 22.06
C PHE A 181 -1.11 25.76 22.67
N SER A 182 -0.91 24.84 23.62
CA SER A 182 0.39 24.53 24.21
C SER A 182 1.21 23.58 23.32
N ASP A 183 2.54 23.56 23.43
CA ASP A 183 3.36 22.70 22.56
C ASP A 183 3.35 21.23 23.00
N HIS A 184 3.26 20.98 24.31
CA HIS A 184 3.40 19.65 24.90
C HIS A 184 2.12 19.17 25.57
N THR A 185 1.88 17.87 25.46
CA THR A 185 0.74 17.22 26.11
C THR A 185 0.91 17.17 27.63
N HIS A 186 -0.20 17.37 28.34
CA HIS A 186 -0.30 17.10 29.78
C HIS A 186 -0.77 15.67 30.08
N GLN A 187 -1.15 14.90 29.06
CA GLN A 187 -1.67 13.55 29.21
C GLN A 187 -0.52 12.53 29.38
N PRO A 188 -0.73 11.48 30.19
CA PRO A 188 0.24 10.38 30.30
C PRO A 188 0.22 9.52 29.03
N LEU A 189 1.11 9.81 28.09
CA LEU A 189 1.24 9.04 26.85
C LEU A 189 2.16 7.83 26.98
N SER A 190 1.80 6.76 26.28
CA SER A 190 2.65 5.57 26.14
C SER A 190 4.01 5.93 25.54
N ARG A 191 5.05 5.15 25.87
CA ARG A 191 6.41 5.40 25.34
C ARG A 191 6.44 5.36 23.81
N ASP A 192 5.71 4.42 23.21
CA ASP A 192 5.67 4.28 21.74
C ASP A 192 5.01 5.50 21.09
N LEU A 193 3.87 5.96 21.61
CA LEU A 193 3.18 7.12 21.06
C LEU A 193 4.00 8.42 21.21
N ARG A 194 4.65 8.63 22.35
CA ARG A 194 5.58 9.77 22.54
C ARG A 194 6.71 9.77 21.51
N GLU A 195 7.30 8.60 21.28
CA GLU A 195 8.36 8.45 20.27
C GLU A 195 7.82 8.65 18.85
N SER A 196 6.63 8.14 18.54
CA SER A 196 5.97 8.37 17.24
C SER A 196 5.70 9.86 16.99
N ILE A 197 5.23 10.60 17.99
CA ILE A 197 5.03 12.06 17.90
C ILE A 197 6.37 12.77 17.63
N HIS A 198 7.41 12.41 18.38
CA HIS A 198 8.75 12.97 18.17
C HIS A 198 9.26 12.71 16.74
N LEU A 199 9.15 11.48 16.24
CA LEU A 199 9.56 11.12 14.87
C LEU A 199 8.78 11.88 13.80
N ALA A 200 7.47 12.04 13.99
CA ALA A 200 6.64 12.79 13.05
C ALA A 200 7.02 14.27 12.98
N ARG A 201 7.33 14.89 14.13
CA ARG A 201 7.80 16.29 14.19
C ARG A 201 9.21 16.45 13.60
N ALA A 202 10.11 15.51 13.90
CA ALA A 202 11.49 15.53 13.41
C ALA A 202 11.57 15.46 11.87
N GLN A 203 10.68 14.68 11.23
CA GLN A 203 10.60 14.54 9.77
C GLN A 203 10.44 15.89 9.04
N VAL A 204 9.81 16.87 9.67
CA VAL A 204 9.52 18.18 9.07
C VAL A 204 10.55 19.25 9.47
N ALA A 205 11.16 19.11 10.65
CA ALA A 205 12.15 20.07 11.15
C ALA A 205 13.35 20.23 10.21
N GLU A 206 13.77 19.15 9.53
CA GLU A 206 14.85 19.19 8.52
C GLU A 206 14.47 19.97 7.25
N ALA A 207 13.18 20.06 6.91
CA ALA A 207 12.69 20.72 5.70
C ALA A 207 12.35 22.22 5.89
N SER A 208 12.08 22.66 7.13
CA SER A 208 11.49 23.99 7.43
C SER A 208 12.50 25.07 7.87
N ALA A 209 13.81 24.81 7.75
CA ALA A 209 14.88 25.71 8.20
C ALA A 209 14.96 27.10 7.49
N SER A 210 14.02 27.44 6.62
CA SER A 210 14.05 28.66 5.79
C SER A 210 13.24 29.86 6.30
N ALA A 211 12.47 29.75 7.39
CA ALA A 211 11.63 30.85 7.88
C ALA A 211 12.28 31.61 9.07
N ARG A 212 13.35 32.37 8.81
CA ARG A 212 14.12 33.10 9.83
C ARG A 212 13.50 34.42 10.32
N SER A 213 12.21 34.71 10.11
CA SER A 213 11.64 36.02 10.48
C SER A 213 10.22 36.04 11.07
N SER A 214 9.68 34.93 11.57
CA SER A 214 8.33 34.91 12.19
C SER A 214 8.38 34.81 13.71
N LEU A 215 7.37 35.38 14.39
CA LEU A 215 7.14 35.25 15.84
C LEU A 215 7.06 33.76 16.23
N ALA A 216 7.56 33.41 17.43
CA ALA A 216 7.59 32.02 17.90
C ALA A 216 6.21 31.32 17.90
N SER A 217 5.13 32.08 18.14
CA SER A 217 3.75 31.58 18.04
C SER A 217 3.35 31.18 16.61
N VAL A 218 3.78 31.95 15.61
CA VAL A 218 3.54 31.66 14.19
C VAL A 218 4.36 30.45 13.74
N GLN A 219 5.61 30.35 14.17
CA GLN A 219 6.45 29.18 13.89
C GLN A 219 5.84 27.90 14.45
N ARG A 220 5.24 27.96 15.65
CA ARG A 220 4.54 26.81 16.24
C ARG A 220 3.35 26.36 15.40
N VAL A 221 2.50 27.30 14.98
CA VAL A 221 1.34 27.02 14.11
C VAL A 221 1.78 26.41 12.78
N LEU A 222 2.81 26.97 12.15
CA LEU A 222 3.35 26.47 10.88
C LEU A 222 3.98 25.08 11.03
N GLY A 223 4.81 24.88 12.06
CA GLY A 223 5.46 23.60 12.32
C GLY A 223 4.46 22.48 12.59
N LEU A 224 3.38 22.77 13.34
CA LEU A 224 2.29 21.82 13.53
C LEU A 224 1.58 21.53 12.20
N ALA A 225 1.22 22.56 11.42
CA ALA A 225 0.55 22.37 10.14
C ALA A 225 1.36 21.50 9.17
N ASP A 226 2.65 21.77 9.03
CA ASP A 226 3.54 20.98 8.19
C ASP A 226 3.65 19.53 8.71
N THR A 227 3.68 19.33 10.05
CA THR A 227 3.66 17.98 10.67
C THR A 227 2.37 17.22 10.34
N LEU A 228 1.20 17.83 10.55
CA LEU A 228 -0.09 17.17 10.28
C LEU A 228 -0.24 16.82 8.79
N ALA A 229 0.15 17.75 7.91
CA ALA A 229 0.12 17.53 6.46
C ALA A 229 1.10 16.43 6.00
N ALA A 230 2.23 16.24 6.68
CA ALA A 230 3.16 15.14 6.39
C ALA A 230 2.59 13.77 6.82
N ILE A 231 1.92 13.70 7.98
CA ILE A 231 1.34 12.46 8.50
C ILE A 231 0.10 12.04 7.69
N ARG A 232 -0.82 12.96 7.43
CA ARG A 232 -2.06 12.71 6.67
C ARG A 232 -2.33 13.86 5.68
N PRO A 233 -1.71 13.84 4.48
CA PRO A 233 -1.86 14.89 3.45
C PRO A 233 -3.27 15.00 2.88
N GLU A 234 -4.14 14.02 3.13
CA GLU A 234 -5.56 14.07 2.80
C GLU A 234 -6.33 15.07 3.68
N LEU A 235 -5.84 15.37 4.90
CA LEU A 235 -6.49 16.29 5.84
C LEU A 235 -6.34 17.74 5.38
N ASP A 236 -7.48 18.45 5.35
CA ASP A 236 -7.45 19.89 5.16
C ASP A 236 -7.19 20.60 6.50
N LEU A 237 -6.30 21.59 6.46
CA LEU A 237 -5.97 22.43 7.59
C LEU A 237 -6.61 23.81 7.40
N TYR A 238 -7.33 24.26 8.43
CA TYR A 238 -7.94 25.58 8.52
C TYR A 238 -7.35 26.32 9.72
N LEU A 239 -7.17 27.63 9.59
CA LEU A 239 -6.73 28.47 10.71
C LEU A 239 -7.88 29.37 11.14
N MET A 240 -8.17 29.42 12.44
CA MET A 240 -9.10 30.38 13.02
C MET A 240 -8.32 31.32 13.95
N ALA A 241 -8.24 32.60 13.56
CA ALA A 241 -7.43 33.61 14.24
C ALA A 241 -8.29 34.80 14.69
N GLY A 242 -7.88 35.46 15.77
CA GLY A 242 -8.64 36.56 16.39
C GLY A 242 -7.98 37.95 16.35
N ALA A 243 -6.69 38.08 16.02
CA ALA A 243 -6.03 39.37 15.80
C ALA A 243 -4.83 39.16 14.86
N HIS A 244 -4.39 40.19 14.13
CA HIS A 244 -3.26 40.13 13.18
C HIS A 244 -3.42 39.11 12.03
N ILE A 245 -4.66 38.91 11.55
CA ILE A 245 -4.96 37.97 10.46
C ILE A 245 -4.22 38.33 9.17
N GLU A 246 -4.02 39.62 8.93
CA GLU A 246 -3.36 40.19 7.73
C GLU A 246 -1.84 39.92 7.76
N ASP A 247 -1.21 40.08 8.93
CA ASP A 247 0.22 39.78 9.15
C ASP A 247 0.51 38.27 9.06
N LEU A 248 -0.42 37.43 9.54
CA LEU A 248 -0.33 35.97 9.42
C LEU A 248 -0.60 35.49 7.99
N ALA A 249 -1.58 36.08 7.29
CA ALA A 249 -2.02 35.62 5.97
C ALA A 249 -0.88 35.59 4.93
N GLY A 250 0.03 36.57 4.96
CA GLY A 250 1.20 36.61 4.08
C GLY A 250 2.18 35.45 4.30
N ALA A 251 2.43 35.07 5.57
CA ALA A 251 3.36 34.00 5.95
C ALA A 251 2.76 32.59 5.86
N LEU A 252 1.43 32.46 5.97
CA LEU A 252 0.70 31.18 5.99
C LEU A 252 0.38 30.60 4.61
N THR A 253 0.72 31.32 3.56
CA THR A 253 0.41 30.91 2.19
C THR A 253 0.87 29.47 1.92
N ARG A 254 -0.04 28.66 1.35
CA ARG A 254 0.10 27.25 0.95
C ARG A 254 -0.07 26.16 2.02
N ARG A 255 -0.11 26.47 3.33
CA ARG A 255 -0.28 25.43 4.39
C ARG A 255 -1.73 25.24 4.82
N PHE A 256 -2.44 26.36 4.96
CA PHE A 256 -3.84 26.37 5.31
C PHE A 256 -4.69 26.57 4.07
N ARG A 257 -5.80 25.85 3.99
CA ARG A 257 -6.73 25.98 2.87
C ARG A 257 -7.52 27.28 2.91
N ARG A 258 -7.87 27.73 4.12
CA ARG A 258 -8.52 29.02 4.38
C ARG A 258 -8.24 29.47 5.81
N VAL A 259 -8.19 30.77 6.00
CA VAL A 259 -8.09 31.42 7.31
C VAL A 259 -9.44 32.09 7.59
N PHE A 260 -9.94 31.95 8.82
CA PHE A 260 -11.21 32.48 9.28
C PHE A 260 -11.02 33.40 10.49
N TRP A 261 -11.89 34.40 10.62
CA TRP A 261 -12.04 35.11 11.87
C TRP A 261 -12.80 34.24 12.89
N ARG A 262 -12.64 34.50 14.19
CA ARG A 262 -13.29 33.72 15.26
C ARG A 262 -14.83 33.72 15.17
N GLU A 263 -15.42 34.74 14.57
CA GLU A 263 -16.88 34.89 14.41
C GLU A 263 -17.42 34.22 13.12
N ASP A 264 -16.56 33.80 12.19
CA ASP A 264 -16.94 33.26 10.87
C ASP A 264 -17.35 31.76 10.93
N GLN A 265 -18.17 31.37 11.91
CA GLN A 265 -18.52 29.97 12.15
C GLN A 265 -19.32 29.35 10.98
N LEU A 266 -20.20 30.14 10.34
CA LEU A 266 -20.96 29.69 9.16
C LEU A 266 -20.05 29.39 7.96
N GLU A 267 -19.07 30.25 7.70
CA GLU A 267 -18.12 30.07 6.59
C GLU A 267 -17.20 28.87 6.82
N LEU A 268 -16.79 28.63 8.07
CA LEU A 268 -16.08 27.42 8.46
C LEU A 268 -16.93 26.17 8.21
N HIS A 269 -18.18 26.16 8.69
CA HIS A 269 -19.13 25.07 8.50
C HIS A 269 -19.30 24.71 7.01
N LEU A 270 -19.59 25.70 6.16
CA LEU A 270 -19.74 25.50 4.72
C LEU A 270 -18.44 25.00 4.06
N SER A 271 -17.28 25.47 4.54
CA SER A 271 -15.97 25.05 4.01
C SER A 271 -15.63 23.60 4.35
N LEU A 272 -16.00 23.14 5.56
CA LEU A 272 -15.84 21.75 5.99
C LEU A 272 -16.70 20.81 5.14
N LEU A 273 -18.00 21.10 4.99
CA LEU A 273 -18.91 20.29 4.19
C LEU A 273 -18.49 20.23 2.72
N ARG A 274 -18.08 21.38 2.14
CA ARG A 274 -17.60 21.44 0.76
C ARG A 274 -16.35 20.60 0.54
N ARG A 275 -15.44 20.52 1.52
CA ARG A 275 -14.26 19.65 1.41
C ARG A 275 -14.66 18.19 1.36
N VAL A 276 -15.41 17.72 2.35
CA VAL A 276 -15.76 16.30 2.43
C VAL A 276 -16.58 15.90 1.21
N SER A 277 -17.45 16.78 0.71
CA SER A 277 -18.13 16.60 -0.58
C SER A 277 -17.16 16.41 -1.76
N HIS A 278 -16.07 17.18 -1.83
CA HIS A 278 -15.04 17.01 -2.86
C HIS A 278 -14.28 15.67 -2.75
N LEU A 279 -14.03 15.17 -1.54
CA LEU A 279 -13.42 13.84 -1.33
C LEU A 279 -14.40 12.72 -1.69
N TYR A 280 -15.68 12.93 -1.37
CA TYR A 280 -16.77 12.01 -1.63
C TYR A 280 -17.21 11.95 -3.10
N ASP A 281 -16.89 12.98 -3.90
CA ASP A 281 -17.29 13.05 -5.30
C ASP A 281 -16.72 11.87 -6.11
N THR A 282 -17.55 11.23 -6.92
CA THR A 282 -17.19 10.15 -7.85
C THR A 282 -17.73 10.50 -9.23
N PRO A 283 -17.08 11.43 -9.95
CA PRO A 283 -17.68 12.06 -11.11
C PRO A 283 -18.03 11.08 -12.23
N PHE A 284 -17.23 10.03 -12.43
CA PHE A 284 -17.51 9.04 -13.46
C PHE A 284 -18.61 8.07 -13.02
N PHE A 285 -18.51 7.54 -11.80
CA PHE A 285 -19.54 6.62 -11.30
C PHE A 285 -20.91 7.28 -11.18
N THR A 286 -20.98 8.52 -10.69
CA THR A 286 -22.22 9.30 -10.62
C THR A 286 -22.82 9.52 -12.02
N ALA A 287 -21.99 9.77 -13.02
CA ALA A 287 -22.45 9.90 -14.40
C ALA A 287 -23.02 8.58 -14.95
N ILE A 288 -22.40 7.43 -14.63
CA ILE A 288 -22.91 6.09 -14.98
C ILE A 288 -24.24 5.80 -14.27
N GLN A 289 -24.39 6.12 -12.98
CA GLN A 289 -25.66 6.00 -12.28
C GLN A 289 -26.74 6.88 -12.91
N GLY A 290 -26.38 8.12 -13.29
CA GLY A 290 -27.25 9.03 -14.01
C GLY A 290 -27.69 8.46 -15.36
N HIS A 291 -26.78 7.86 -16.12
CA HIS A 291 -27.08 7.19 -17.39
C HIS A 291 -28.06 6.02 -17.20
N ALA A 292 -27.78 5.13 -16.24
CA ALA A 292 -28.60 3.95 -15.99
C ALA A 292 -30.07 4.30 -15.68
N ARG A 293 -30.31 5.40 -14.96
CA ARG A 293 -31.65 5.89 -14.60
C ARG A 293 -32.38 6.59 -15.74
N ARG A 294 -31.68 7.08 -16.77
CA ARG A 294 -32.31 7.79 -17.89
C ARG A 294 -33.05 6.81 -18.82
N PRO A 295 -34.27 7.15 -19.28
CA PRO A 295 -34.92 6.41 -20.34
C PRO A 295 -34.23 6.76 -21.67
N VAL A 296 -33.55 5.78 -22.28
CA VAL A 296 -32.84 5.94 -23.54
C VAL A 296 -33.21 4.81 -24.50
N GLY A 297 -33.41 5.15 -25.78
CA GLY A 297 -33.51 4.17 -26.87
C GLY A 297 -32.12 3.85 -27.41
N VAL A 298 -31.79 2.56 -27.57
CA VAL A 298 -30.46 2.12 -28.00
C VAL A 298 -30.50 1.68 -29.46
N PHE A 299 -29.84 2.45 -30.33
CA PHE A 299 -29.56 2.10 -31.74
C PHE A 299 -28.05 1.98 -32.01
N HIS A 300 -27.28 1.70 -30.96
CA HIS A 300 -25.83 1.53 -30.99
C HIS A 300 -25.44 0.05 -30.94
N ALA A 301 -24.19 -0.30 -31.23
CA ALA A 301 -23.65 -1.66 -31.19
C ALA A 301 -23.48 -2.19 -29.74
N LEU A 302 -24.57 -2.20 -28.95
CA LEU A 302 -24.61 -2.60 -27.55
C LEU A 302 -25.88 -3.44 -27.29
N PRO A 303 -25.94 -4.69 -27.79
CA PRO A 303 -27.17 -5.50 -27.74
C PRO A 303 -27.61 -5.86 -26.32
N VAL A 304 -26.68 -5.87 -25.36
CA VAL A 304 -26.97 -6.17 -23.94
C VAL A 304 -27.45 -4.95 -23.17
N ALA A 305 -27.22 -3.73 -23.69
CA ALA A 305 -27.58 -2.50 -23.01
C ALA A 305 -29.09 -2.46 -22.76
N ARG A 306 -29.47 -1.93 -21.60
CA ARG A 306 -30.85 -1.89 -21.12
C ARG A 306 -31.48 -3.27 -20.86
N GLY A 307 -30.72 -4.36 -21.03
CA GLY A 307 -31.11 -5.73 -20.68
C GLY A 307 -32.20 -6.35 -21.56
N GLY A 308 -32.69 -5.66 -22.60
CA GLY A 308 -33.83 -6.14 -23.40
C GLY A 308 -33.61 -7.52 -24.03
N SER A 309 -32.42 -7.76 -24.60
CA SER A 309 -32.03 -9.04 -25.21
C SER A 309 -31.88 -10.18 -24.18
N VAL A 310 -31.60 -9.85 -22.92
CA VAL A 310 -31.40 -10.81 -21.82
C VAL A 310 -32.74 -11.15 -21.17
N VAL A 311 -33.50 -10.12 -20.77
CA VAL A 311 -34.77 -10.26 -20.05
C VAL A 311 -35.84 -10.92 -20.92
N SER A 312 -35.85 -10.65 -22.24
CA SER A 312 -36.79 -11.29 -23.17
C SER A 312 -36.36 -12.70 -23.60
N SER A 313 -35.13 -13.11 -23.28
CA SER A 313 -34.65 -14.44 -23.64
C SER A 313 -35.24 -15.52 -22.74
N LYS A 314 -35.65 -16.63 -23.35
CA LYS A 314 -36.11 -17.83 -22.63
C LYS A 314 -34.96 -18.63 -21.98
N TRP A 315 -33.72 -18.36 -22.38
CA TRP A 315 -32.57 -19.25 -22.09
C TRP A 315 -31.52 -18.62 -21.19
N ILE A 316 -31.39 -17.29 -21.19
CA ILE A 316 -30.26 -16.59 -20.54
C ILE A 316 -30.70 -15.53 -19.53
N ARG A 317 -31.93 -15.65 -18.99
CA ARG A 317 -32.44 -14.74 -17.96
C ARG A 317 -31.67 -14.86 -16.65
N ASP A 318 -31.07 -16.02 -16.40
CA ASP A 318 -30.16 -16.28 -15.29
C ASP A 318 -29.00 -15.26 -15.21
N LEU A 319 -28.58 -14.65 -16.33
CA LEU A 319 -27.58 -13.58 -16.34
C LEU A 319 -28.04 -12.36 -15.51
N VAL A 320 -29.28 -11.90 -15.69
CA VAL A 320 -29.80 -10.74 -14.95
C VAL A 320 -30.18 -11.12 -13.52
N ASP A 321 -30.64 -12.36 -13.30
CA ASP A 321 -30.96 -12.85 -11.96
C ASP A 321 -29.69 -12.95 -11.10
N PHE A 322 -28.54 -13.29 -11.71
CA PHE A 322 -27.25 -13.37 -11.03
C PHE A 322 -26.58 -12.00 -10.82
N TYR A 323 -26.40 -11.20 -11.88
CA TYR A 323 -25.66 -9.92 -11.78
C TYR A 323 -26.52 -8.71 -11.40
N GLY A 324 -27.83 -8.81 -11.57
CA GLY A 324 -28.76 -7.71 -11.39
C GLY A 324 -28.88 -6.79 -12.61
N LEU A 325 -30.05 -6.17 -12.76
CA LEU A 325 -30.40 -5.35 -13.91
C LEU A 325 -29.55 -4.07 -14.03
N ASN A 326 -29.06 -3.52 -12.92
CA ASN A 326 -28.26 -2.30 -12.92
C ASN A 326 -26.97 -2.42 -13.74
N LEU A 327 -26.36 -3.61 -13.78
CA LEU A 327 -25.18 -3.86 -14.62
C LEU A 327 -25.50 -3.59 -16.10
N LEU A 328 -26.66 -4.08 -16.57
CA LEU A 328 -27.09 -3.96 -17.96
C LEU A 328 -27.63 -2.56 -18.29
N LEU A 329 -28.23 -1.88 -17.31
CA LEU A 329 -28.66 -0.48 -17.46
C LEU A 329 -27.49 0.50 -17.51
N ALA A 330 -26.38 0.17 -16.84
CA ALA A 330 -25.15 0.94 -16.83
C ALA A 330 -24.27 0.70 -18.08
N GLU A 331 -24.60 -0.29 -18.91
CA GLU A 331 -23.84 -0.60 -20.13
C GLU A 331 -24.06 0.44 -21.21
N THR A 332 -22.97 1.04 -21.69
CA THR A 332 -22.99 2.24 -22.54
C THR A 332 -21.64 2.51 -23.21
N SER A 333 -21.56 3.57 -24.02
CA SER A 333 -20.36 3.98 -24.76
C SER A 333 -20.16 5.51 -24.72
N ALA A 334 -18.95 5.97 -25.03
CA ALA A 334 -18.63 7.40 -25.13
C ALA A 334 -19.52 8.15 -26.17
N THR A 335 -19.99 7.43 -27.19
CA THR A 335 -20.86 7.96 -28.25
C THR A 335 -22.30 8.23 -27.80
N SER A 336 -22.71 7.76 -26.63
CA SER A 336 -24.09 7.87 -26.13
C SER A 336 -24.44 9.24 -25.55
N GLY A 337 -23.50 10.20 -25.56
CA GLY A 337 -23.69 11.58 -25.11
C GLY A 337 -23.70 11.73 -23.58
N GLY A 338 -22.90 12.67 -23.06
CA GLY A 338 -22.81 12.96 -21.61
C GLY A 338 -21.88 12.04 -20.80
N LEU A 339 -21.15 11.14 -21.47
CA LEU A 339 -20.08 10.33 -20.89
C LEU A 339 -18.75 10.63 -21.60
N ASP A 340 -17.65 10.49 -20.86
CA ASP A 340 -16.30 10.86 -21.31
C ASP A 340 -15.63 9.71 -22.08
N SER A 341 -14.67 10.04 -22.96
CA SER A 341 -13.87 9.05 -23.68
C SER A 341 -12.63 8.66 -22.87
N LEU A 342 -12.38 7.37 -22.64
CA LEU A 342 -11.16 6.95 -21.94
C LEU A 342 -9.88 7.27 -22.73
N LEU A 343 -9.95 7.25 -24.06
CA LEU A 343 -8.80 7.49 -24.93
C LEU A 343 -8.41 8.97 -24.97
N ALA A 344 -9.38 9.88 -24.82
CA ALA A 344 -9.15 11.33 -24.79
C ALA A 344 -10.07 11.98 -23.75
N PRO A 345 -9.79 11.78 -22.45
CA PRO A 345 -10.70 12.20 -21.39
C PRO A 345 -10.67 13.72 -21.21
N THR A 346 -11.84 14.35 -21.24
CA THR A 346 -12.02 15.82 -21.06
C THR A 346 -13.07 16.19 -20.02
N GLY A 347 -13.86 15.22 -19.55
CA GLY A 347 -14.99 15.41 -18.65
C GLY A 347 -14.87 14.57 -17.37
N THR A 348 -15.81 13.65 -17.17
CA THR A 348 -15.97 12.92 -15.91
C THR A 348 -14.83 11.94 -15.62
N ILE A 349 -14.26 11.29 -16.64
CA ILE A 349 -13.07 10.43 -16.48
C ILE A 349 -11.87 11.30 -16.16
N LYS A 350 -11.67 12.43 -16.86
CA LYS A 350 -10.56 13.35 -16.58
C LYS A 350 -10.59 13.83 -15.12
N LYS A 351 -11.78 14.24 -14.65
CA LYS A 351 -11.97 14.67 -13.26
C LYS A 351 -11.70 13.52 -12.27
N ALA A 352 -12.14 12.30 -12.56
CA ALA A 352 -11.85 11.13 -11.72
C ALA A 352 -10.33 10.84 -11.66
N GLN A 353 -9.64 10.95 -12.79
CA GLN A 353 -8.19 10.81 -12.89
C GLN A 353 -7.44 11.91 -12.11
N ASP A 354 -7.93 13.16 -12.13
CA ASP A 354 -7.35 14.25 -11.34
C ASP A 354 -7.54 14.06 -9.83
N LEU A 355 -8.72 13.57 -9.42
CA LEU A 355 -8.97 13.19 -8.03
C LEU A 355 -8.05 12.04 -7.61
N ALA A 356 -7.82 11.05 -8.48
CA ALA A 356 -6.87 9.96 -8.22
C ALA A 356 -5.42 10.45 -8.15
N ALA A 357 -4.98 11.33 -9.05
CA ALA A 357 -3.65 11.91 -9.01
C ALA A 357 -3.40 12.62 -7.67
N ARG A 358 -4.40 13.35 -7.17
CA ARG A 358 -4.36 13.96 -5.84
C ARG A 358 -4.23 12.91 -4.73
N ALA A 359 -5.06 11.86 -4.75
CA ALA A 359 -5.09 10.81 -3.73
C ALA A 359 -3.73 10.12 -3.55
N PHE A 360 -3.06 9.83 -4.67
CA PHE A 360 -1.79 9.10 -4.70
C PHE A 360 -0.56 10.01 -4.75
N GLY A 361 -0.73 11.33 -4.71
CA GLY A 361 0.37 12.29 -4.75
C GLY A 361 1.11 12.37 -6.10
N ALA A 362 0.46 11.98 -7.18
CA ALA A 362 0.99 12.02 -8.54
C ALA A 362 0.71 13.36 -9.23
N LYS A 363 1.49 13.72 -10.25
CA LYS A 363 1.18 14.87 -11.13
C LYS A 363 0.08 14.53 -12.13
N HIS A 364 0.09 13.31 -12.65
CA HIS A 364 -0.95 12.77 -13.53
C HIS A 364 -1.30 11.34 -13.12
N THR A 365 -2.52 10.90 -13.40
CA THR A 365 -2.94 9.52 -13.21
C THR A 365 -3.82 9.06 -14.37
N PHE A 366 -3.59 7.84 -14.84
CA PHE A 366 -4.33 7.23 -15.93
C PHE A 366 -4.98 5.93 -15.46
N PHE A 367 -6.24 5.71 -15.86
CA PHE A 367 -6.99 4.50 -15.53
C PHE A 367 -6.78 3.44 -16.61
N VAL A 368 -6.42 2.22 -16.23
CA VAL A 368 -6.15 1.12 -17.15
C VAL A 368 -7.15 -0.02 -16.88
N THR A 369 -7.76 -0.53 -17.94
CA THR A 369 -8.82 -1.55 -17.87
C THR A 369 -8.36 -2.96 -18.21
N ASN A 370 -7.05 -3.16 -18.46
CA ASN A 370 -6.46 -4.46 -18.77
C ASN A 370 -5.30 -4.84 -17.82
N GLY A 371 -5.39 -4.37 -16.58
CA GLY A 371 -4.47 -4.68 -15.48
C GLY A 371 -3.10 -4.01 -15.60
N THR A 372 -2.30 -4.15 -14.55
CA THR A 372 -0.94 -3.57 -14.48
C THR A 372 0.01 -4.18 -15.50
N SER A 373 -0.29 -5.40 -15.96
CA SER A 373 0.43 -5.99 -17.09
C SER A 373 0.41 -5.10 -18.33
N THR A 374 -0.69 -4.38 -18.57
CA THR A 374 -0.80 -3.42 -19.66
C THR A 374 -0.23 -2.06 -19.27
N ALA A 375 -0.44 -1.62 -18.02
CA ALA A 375 0.14 -0.40 -17.50
C ALA A 375 1.67 -0.35 -17.67
N ASN A 376 2.37 -1.45 -17.36
CA ASN A 376 3.83 -1.54 -17.53
C ASN A 376 4.21 -1.39 -19.02
N LYS A 377 3.48 -2.03 -19.95
CA LYS A 377 3.75 -1.91 -21.39
C LYS A 377 3.57 -0.48 -21.90
N ILE A 378 2.54 0.22 -21.42
CA ILE A 378 2.29 1.62 -21.77
C ILE A 378 3.48 2.48 -21.33
N VAL A 379 3.94 2.35 -20.08
CA VAL A 379 5.05 3.16 -19.55
C VAL A 379 6.35 2.86 -20.32
N HIS A 380 6.68 1.59 -20.54
CA HIS A 380 7.86 1.21 -21.32
C HIS A 380 7.77 1.79 -22.74
N GLN A 381 6.71 1.50 -23.49
CA GLN A 381 6.56 1.98 -24.87
C GLN A 381 6.58 3.51 -24.98
N ALA A 382 6.12 4.23 -23.95
CA ALA A 382 6.13 5.68 -23.93
C ALA A 382 7.53 6.28 -23.76
N LEU A 383 8.46 5.57 -23.12
CA LEU A 383 9.68 6.17 -22.55
C LEU A 383 10.97 5.57 -23.10
N VAL A 384 10.89 4.42 -23.77
CA VAL A 384 12.05 3.76 -24.38
C VAL A 384 11.85 3.53 -25.87
N ALA A 385 12.94 3.61 -26.61
CA ALA A 385 13.06 3.32 -28.03
C ALA A 385 13.80 1.98 -28.25
N PRO A 386 13.81 1.44 -29.49
CA PRO A 386 14.75 0.38 -29.85
C PRO A 386 16.18 0.77 -29.49
N ASP A 387 16.96 -0.22 -29.06
CA ASP A 387 18.37 -0.09 -28.66
C ASP A 387 18.64 0.67 -27.34
N ASP A 388 17.66 1.37 -26.76
CA ASP A 388 17.78 1.87 -25.38
C ASP A 388 18.03 0.70 -24.41
N VAL A 389 18.88 0.93 -23.39
CA VAL A 389 19.12 -0.02 -22.32
C VAL A 389 18.14 0.23 -21.17
N VAL A 390 17.50 -0.85 -20.73
CA VAL A 390 16.62 -0.86 -19.56
C VAL A 390 17.23 -1.80 -18.52
N MET A 391 17.54 -1.27 -17.34
CA MET A 391 17.92 -2.12 -16.21
C MET A 391 16.65 -2.71 -15.60
N VAL A 392 16.54 -4.05 -15.60
CA VAL A 392 15.32 -4.76 -15.23
C VAL A 392 15.57 -5.64 -14.03
N ASP A 393 14.81 -5.47 -12.95
CA ASP A 393 14.72 -6.46 -11.87
C ASP A 393 14.40 -7.83 -12.46
N ARG A 394 15.33 -8.79 -12.31
CA ARG A 394 15.22 -10.13 -12.90
C ARG A 394 13.93 -10.85 -12.50
N ASN A 395 13.44 -10.55 -11.30
CA ASN A 395 12.30 -11.21 -10.65
C ASN A 395 11.00 -10.41 -10.78
N CYS A 396 10.97 -9.45 -11.69
CA CYS A 396 9.78 -8.68 -12.00
C CYS A 396 8.73 -9.51 -12.76
N HIS A 397 7.51 -8.99 -12.81
CA HIS A 397 6.41 -9.66 -13.49
C HIS A 397 6.69 -9.79 -15.00
N LYS A 398 6.26 -10.91 -15.62
CA LYS A 398 6.45 -11.20 -17.06
C LYS A 398 6.09 -10.06 -18.03
N SER A 399 5.23 -9.12 -17.62
CA SER A 399 4.87 -7.95 -18.44
C SER A 399 6.04 -7.01 -18.73
N HIS A 400 7.03 -6.88 -17.85
CA HIS A 400 8.21 -6.05 -18.14
C HIS A 400 9.06 -6.66 -19.25
N HIS A 401 9.33 -7.97 -19.17
CA HIS A 401 10.05 -8.68 -20.23
C HIS A 401 9.30 -8.62 -21.57
N HIS A 402 7.97 -8.76 -21.56
CA HIS A 402 7.16 -8.55 -22.76
C HIS A 402 7.22 -7.10 -23.25
N ALA A 403 7.26 -6.12 -22.36
CA ALA A 403 7.34 -4.72 -22.74
C ALA A 403 8.67 -4.41 -23.43
N VAL A 404 9.79 -4.82 -22.84
CA VAL A 404 11.14 -4.68 -23.42
C VAL A 404 11.23 -5.41 -24.77
N MET A 405 10.67 -6.62 -24.87
CA MET A 405 10.57 -7.34 -26.14
C MET A 405 9.77 -6.56 -27.20
N LEU A 406 8.65 -5.95 -26.82
CA LEU A 406 7.79 -5.20 -27.75
C LEU A 406 8.44 -3.89 -28.21
N THR A 407 9.14 -3.17 -27.32
CA THR A 407 9.78 -1.90 -27.64
C THR A 407 11.08 -2.08 -28.43
N GLY A 408 11.73 -3.24 -28.30
CA GLY A 408 13.06 -3.47 -28.88
C GLY A 408 14.20 -2.85 -28.06
N ALA A 409 13.89 -2.40 -26.84
CA ALA A 409 14.93 -2.04 -25.88
C ALA A 409 15.71 -3.30 -25.46
N ARG A 410 16.94 -3.09 -24.98
CA ARG A 410 17.84 -4.16 -24.53
C ARG A 410 17.80 -4.25 -23.00
N PRO A 411 17.37 -5.38 -22.40
CA PRO A 411 17.36 -5.51 -20.95
C PRO A 411 18.77 -5.82 -20.42
N ALA A 412 19.21 -5.06 -19.43
CA ALA A 412 20.29 -5.42 -18.53
C ALA A 412 19.68 -5.92 -17.21
N TYR A 413 19.76 -7.22 -16.93
CA TYR A 413 19.11 -7.79 -15.76
C TYR A 413 19.86 -7.48 -14.46
N LEU A 414 19.11 -7.10 -13.43
CA LEU A 414 19.60 -6.86 -12.08
C LEU A 414 19.26 -8.07 -11.20
N GLU A 415 20.28 -8.65 -10.59
CA GLU A 415 20.12 -9.81 -9.71
C GLU A 415 19.75 -9.41 -8.28
N ALA A 416 18.78 -10.13 -7.73
CA ALA A 416 18.38 -10.01 -6.34
C ALA A 416 19.18 -10.98 -5.47
N TYR A 417 19.35 -10.67 -4.17
CA TYR A 417 20.00 -11.62 -3.28
C TYR A 417 19.15 -12.91 -3.13
N PRO A 418 19.77 -14.10 -3.08
CA PRO A 418 19.05 -15.35 -2.98
C PRO A 418 18.57 -15.62 -1.55
N LEU A 419 17.41 -16.27 -1.41
CA LEU A 419 16.92 -16.87 -0.16
C LEU A 419 16.77 -18.39 -0.37
N ASN A 420 17.90 -19.07 -0.53
CA ASN A 420 17.98 -20.48 -0.94
C ASN A 420 17.22 -21.42 0.00
N ASP A 421 17.25 -21.15 1.31
CA ASP A 421 16.55 -21.94 2.33
C ASP A 421 15.02 -21.98 2.12
N PHE A 422 14.47 -20.99 1.39
CA PHE A 422 13.03 -20.85 1.16
C PHE A 422 12.64 -20.92 -0.32
N ALA A 423 13.62 -21.06 -1.23
CA ALA A 423 13.44 -21.16 -2.67
C ALA A 423 12.69 -19.97 -3.31
N PHE A 424 12.99 -18.74 -2.88
CA PHE A 424 12.63 -17.53 -3.63
C PHE A 424 13.71 -16.43 -3.51
N TYR A 425 13.56 -15.34 -4.26
CA TYR A 425 14.51 -14.23 -4.28
C TYR A 425 14.11 -13.12 -3.31
N GLY A 426 15.14 -12.40 -2.86
CA GLY A 426 15.00 -11.16 -2.10
C GLY A 426 14.73 -9.94 -2.98
N ALA A 427 15.45 -8.86 -2.70
CA ALA A 427 15.44 -7.62 -3.47
C ALA A 427 16.80 -7.40 -4.15
N VAL A 428 16.85 -6.50 -5.14
CA VAL A 428 18.09 -6.05 -5.79
C VAL A 428 18.79 -5.05 -4.86
N PRO A 429 19.98 -5.38 -4.31
CA PRO A 429 20.76 -4.45 -3.49
C PRO A 429 21.14 -3.17 -4.27
N LEU A 430 21.18 -2.03 -3.58
CA LEU A 430 21.48 -0.75 -4.23
C LEU A 430 22.90 -0.69 -4.80
N ASP A 431 23.88 -1.34 -4.15
CA ASP A 431 25.24 -1.44 -4.65
C ASP A 431 25.31 -2.15 -6.02
N ARG A 432 24.47 -3.16 -6.28
CA ARG A 432 24.36 -3.84 -7.59
C ARG A 432 23.84 -2.91 -8.68
N ILE A 433 22.85 -2.06 -8.36
CA ILE A 433 22.33 -1.07 -9.30
C ILE A 433 23.40 -0.02 -9.61
N LYS A 434 24.10 0.46 -8.57
CA LYS A 434 25.21 1.41 -8.72
C LYS A 434 26.33 0.81 -9.56
N GLN A 435 26.77 -0.42 -9.25
CA GLN A 435 27.81 -1.11 -10.01
C GLN A 435 27.45 -1.18 -11.49
N MET A 436 26.22 -1.60 -11.84
CA MET A 436 25.79 -1.66 -13.23
C MET A 436 25.90 -0.28 -13.90
N LEU A 437 25.44 0.80 -13.25
CA LEU A 437 25.58 2.16 -13.81
C LEU A 437 27.04 2.58 -13.97
N LEU A 438 27.93 2.18 -13.06
CA LEU A 438 29.36 2.43 -13.14
C LEU A 438 30.01 1.64 -14.28
N ASP A 439 29.59 0.39 -14.51
CA ASP A 439 30.06 -0.45 -15.62
C ASP A 439 29.69 0.18 -16.97
N TYR A 440 28.45 0.65 -17.14
CA TYR A 440 28.04 1.39 -18.34
C TYR A 440 28.80 2.71 -18.51
N ARG A 441 29.12 3.39 -17.42
CA ARG A 441 29.96 4.60 -17.44
C ARG A 441 31.38 4.30 -17.90
N ALA A 442 31.99 3.23 -17.37
CA ALA A 442 33.34 2.80 -17.75
C ALA A 442 33.41 2.36 -19.21
N ALA A 443 32.35 1.74 -19.73
CA ALA A 443 32.22 1.36 -21.14
C ALA A 443 31.90 2.52 -22.08
N GLY A 444 31.64 3.74 -21.57
CA GLY A 444 31.23 4.89 -22.38
C GLY A 444 29.82 4.77 -22.97
N ARG A 445 28.99 3.86 -22.43
CA ARG A 445 27.64 3.53 -22.90
C ARG A 445 26.54 3.98 -21.93
N LEU A 446 26.87 4.80 -20.93
CA LEU A 446 25.91 5.27 -19.92
C LEU A 446 24.72 6.03 -20.53
N ASP A 447 24.92 6.74 -21.64
CA ASP A 447 23.84 7.46 -22.32
C ASP A 447 22.77 6.53 -22.94
N GLU A 448 23.12 5.26 -23.20
CA GLU A 448 22.17 4.25 -23.65
C GLU A 448 21.21 3.82 -22.52
N VAL A 449 21.61 3.98 -21.25
CA VAL A 449 20.77 3.61 -20.10
C VAL A 449 19.65 4.63 -19.92
N ARG A 450 18.44 4.21 -20.29
CA ARG A 450 17.26 5.08 -20.26
C ARG A 450 16.44 4.93 -18.99
N MET A 451 16.27 3.69 -18.51
CA MET A 451 15.31 3.38 -17.44
C MET A 451 15.82 2.29 -16.50
N VAL A 452 15.49 2.42 -15.21
CA VAL A 452 15.52 1.32 -14.23
C VAL A 452 14.08 0.93 -13.89
N THR A 453 13.76 -0.36 -13.95
CA THR A 453 12.45 -0.89 -13.55
C THR A 453 12.60 -1.91 -12.42
N LEU A 454 11.92 -1.66 -11.30
CA LEU A 454 12.01 -2.43 -10.06
C LEU A 454 10.62 -2.76 -9.51
N THR A 455 10.49 -3.92 -8.88
CA THR A 455 9.24 -4.35 -8.24
C THR A 455 9.20 -3.90 -6.78
N ASN A 456 8.26 -3.03 -6.38
CA ASN A 456 8.16 -2.54 -5.01
C ASN A 456 6.72 -2.62 -4.46
N CYS A 457 6.42 -3.41 -3.45
CA CYS A 457 7.26 -4.42 -2.82
C CYS A 457 7.41 -5.68 -3.69
N THR A 458 8.39 -6.52 -3.36
CA THR A 458 8.47 -7.89 -3.88
C THR A 458 7.22 -8.69 -3.46
N PHE A 459 7.00 -9.84 -4.09
CA PHE A 459 5.82 -10.66 -3.79
C PHE A 459 5.71 -11.04 -2.31
N ASP A 460 6.86 -11.37 -1.69
CA ASP A 460 7.02 -11.77 -0.29
C ASP A 460 7.09 -10.57 0.68
N GLY A 461 6.95 -9.34 0.17
CA GLY A 461 6.80 -8.14 0.98
C GLY A 461 8.10 -7.42 1.32
N ILE A 462 9.19 -7.65 0.60
CA ILE A 462 10.41 -6.85 0.77
C ILE A 462 10.20 -5.50 0.07
N VAL A 463 10.34 -4.41 0.82
CA VAL A 463 10.07 -3.03 0.39
C VAL A 463 11.38 -2.27 0.29
N TYR A 464 11.63 -1.65 -0.86
CA TYR A 464 12.80 -0.80 -1.12
C TYR A 464 12.71 0.52 -0.35
N ASP A 465 13.79 1.30 -0.31
CA ASP A 465 13.73 2.75 -0.08
C ASP A 465 13.81 3.45 -1.44
N PRO A 466 12.66 3.77 -2.10
CA PRO A 466 12.69 4.40 -3.42
C PRO A 466 13.39 5.74 -3.42
N GLU A 467 13.32 6.51 -2.33
CA GLU A 467 13.96 7.82 -2.27
C GLU A 467 15.48 7.68 -2.29
N ARG A 468 16.03 6.74 -1.52
CA ARG A 468 17.47 6.44 -1.53
C ARG A 468 17.92 5.86 -2.87
N VAL A 469 17.21 4.87 -3.40
CA VAL A 469 17.55 4.25 -4.70
C VAL A 469 17.59 5.30 -5.81
N MET A 470 16.54 6.12 -5.93
CA MET A 470 16.50 7.16 -6.95
C MET A 470 17.59 8.21 -6.75
N ALA A 471 17.83 8.67 -5.51
CA ALA A 471 18.84 9.68 -5.24
C ALA A 471 20.26 9.21 -5.61
N GLU A 472 20.63 7.99 -5.21
CA GLU A 472 21.98 7.48 -5.49
C GLU A 472 22.19 7.15 -6.97
N CYS A 473 21.18 6.62 -7.66
CA CYS A 473 21.26 6.40 -9.11
C CYS A 473 21.33 7.72 -9.89
N LEU A 474 20.56 8.74 -9.51
CA LEU A 474 20.61 10.07 -10.13
C LEU A 474 21.95 10.80 -9.88
N ALA A 475 22.71 10.41 -8.87
CA ALA A 475 24.06 10.93 -8.67
C ALA A 475 25.06 10.39 -9.72
N ILE A 476 24.75 9.23 -10.33
CA ILE A 476 25.57 8.62 -11.39
C ILE A 476 25.01 9.02 -12.78
N LYS A 477 23.69 8.94 -12.96
CA LYS A 477 22.97 9.28 -14.22
C LYS A 477 21.83 10.28 -13.94
N PRO A 478 22.07 11.60 -14.05
CA PRO A 478 21.13 12.64 -13.58
C PRO A 478 19.77 12.73 -14.27
N ASP A 479 19.57 12.06 -15.40
CA ASP A 479 18.35 12.06 -16.23
C ASP A 479 17.67 10.68 -16.30
N LEU A 480 18.09 9.74 -15.45
CA LEU A 480 17.56 8.37 -15.40
C LEU A 480 16.06 8.33 -15.07
N VAL A 481 15.32 7.50 -15.81
CA VAL A 481 13.88 7.28 -15.58
C VAL A 481 13.66 6.07 -14.66
N PHE A 482 12.72 6.20 -13.72
CA PHE A 482 12.37 5.12 -12.80
C PHE A 482 10.93 4.63 -13.02
N LEU A 483 10.77 3.33 -13.24
CA LEU A 483 9.48 2.65 -13.20
C LEU A 483 9.41 1.70 -12.01
N TRP A 484 8.63 2.09 -11.01
CA TRP A 484 8.31 1.26 -9.85
C TRP A 484 7.02 0.47 -10.13
N ASP A 485 7.13 -0.86 -10.29
CA ASP A 485 5.94 -1.72 -10.29
C ASP A 485 5.46 -1.90 -8.86
N GLU A 486 4.43 -1.13 -8.51
CA GLU A 486 3.78 -1.12 -7.21
C GLU A 486 2.44 -1.87 -7.24
N ALA A 487 2.31 -2.89 -8.11
CA ALA A 487 1.09 -3.68 -8.24
C ALA A 487 0.61 -4.27 -6.90
N TRP A 488 1.55 -4.60 -6.02
CA TRP A 488 1.32 -5.20 -4.71
C TRP A 488 1.32 -4.19 -3.56
N PHE A 489 1.44 -2.89 -3.84
CA PHE A 489 1.77 -1.88 -2.83
C PHE A 489 0.96 -0.58 -2.91
N ALA A 490 -0.12 -0.54 -3.72
CA ALA A 490 -0.94 0.65 -3.90
C ALA A 490 -1.51 1.23 -2.58
N PHE A 491 -1.87 0.35 -1.64
CA PHE A 491 -2.41 0.73 -0.34
C PHE A 491 -1.41 1.52 0.52
N ALA A 492 -0.11 1.37 0.29
CA ALA A 492 0.92 1.97 1.13
C ALA A 492 0.86 3.50 1.14
N ALA A 493 0.27 4.12 0.11
CA ALA A 493 0.08 5.57 0.02
C ALA A 493 -0.79 6.14 1.15
N PHE A 494 -1.58 5.33 1.85
CA PHE A 494 -2.60 5.80 2.80
C PHE A 494 -2.22 5.62 4.28
N HIS A 495 -0.97 5.27 4.60
CA HIS A 495 -0.50 5.20 5.99
C HIS A 495 0.86 5.92 6.14
N PRO A 496 1.07 6.74 7.19
CA PRO A 496 2.21 7.65 7.31
C PRO A 496 3.58 6.96 7.22
N VAL A 497 3.70 5.77 7.81
CA VAL A 497 4.97 5.02 7.79
C VAL A 497 5.23 4.38 6.44
N THR A 498 4.20 3.83 5.79
CA THR A 498 4.37 3.08 4.53
C THR A 498 4.43 4.00 3.33
N ARG A 499 3.73 5.14 3.36
CA ARG A 499 3.65 6.13 2.28
C ARG A 499 5.03 6.60 1.84
N ARG A 500 5.95 6.78 2.79
CA ARG A 500 7.31 7.25 2.49
C ARG A 500 8.08 6.34 1.53
N ARG A 501 7.71 5.05 1.46
CA ARG A 501 8.33 4.06 0.56
C ARG A 501 7.49 3.79 -0.69
N THR A 502 6.58 4.70 -1.04
CA THR A 502 5.98 4.71 -2.37
C THR A 502 6.74 5.64 -3.30
N ALA A 503 6.74 5.30 -4.58
CA ALA A 503 7.44 6.04 -5.63
C ALA A 503 7.00 7.50 -5.72
N MET A 504 5.69 7.78 -5.64
CA MET A 504 5.15 9.14 -5.75
C MET A 504 5.55 10.02 -4.56
N ALA A 505 5.54 9.49 -3.33
CA ALA A 505 5.97 10.22 -2.15
C ALA A 505 7.48 10.48 -2.19
N ALA A 506 8.27 9.45 -2.54
CA ALA A 506 9.71 9.57 -2.68
C ALA A 506 10.12 10.59 -3.76
N ALA A 507 9.45 10.60 -4.91
CA ALA A 507 9.70 11.56 -5.99
C ALA A 507 9.44 13.01 -5.53
N LYS A 508 8.32 13.24 -4.83
CA LYS A 508 7.98 14.55 -4.26
C LYS A 508 9.02 15.01 -3.22
N ASN A 509 9.38 14.13 -2.29
CA ASN A 509 10.36 14.44 -1.25
C ASN A 509 11.73 14.75 -1.85
N LEU A 510 12.17 13.94 -2.81
CA LEU A 510 13.45 14.14 -3.50
C LEU A 510 13.46 15.46 -4.27
N GLU A 511 12.41 15.78 -5.04
CA GLU A 511 12.30 17.07 -5.74
C GLU A 511 12.37 18.26 -4.77
N GLN A 512 11.73 18.16 -3.60
CA GLN A 512 11.79 19.21 -2.58
C GLN A 512 13.20 19.34 -2.00
N ARG A 513 13.86 18.21 -1.70
CA ARG A 513 15.21 18.16 -1.13
C ARG A 513 16.26 18.73 -2.08
N LEU A 514 16.19 18.40 -3.38
CA LEU A 514 17.10 18.93 -4.42
C LEU A 514 17.10 20.46 -4.50
N LYS A 515 15.98 21.10 -4.20
CA LYS A 515 15.82 22.57 -4.25
C LYS A 515 16.40 23.30 -3.03
N THR A 516 16.90 22.57 -2.02
CA THR A 516 17.39 23.19 -0.78
C THR A 516 18.86 23.63 -0.91
N PRO A 517 19.25 24.79 -0.34
CA PRO A 517 20.65 25.21 -0.30
C PRO A 517 21.57 24.23 0.44
N ALA A 518 21.04 23.56 1.48
CA ALA A 518 21.77 22.55 2.23
C ALA A 518 22.13 21.34 1.35
N HIS A 519 21.20 20.89 0.50
CA HIS A 519 21.47 19.82 -0.46
C HIS A 519 22.53 20.23 -1.49
N ALA A 520 22.44 21.44 -2.05
CA ALA A 520 23.44 21.94 -2.99
C ALA A 520 24.85 22.01 -2.38
N ALA A 521 24.96 22.48 -1.13
CA ALA A 521 26.22 22.50 -0.40
C ALA A 521 26.76 21.07 -0.13
N ALA A 522 25.89 20.14 0.28
CA ALA A 522 26.28 18.76 0.53
C ALA A 522 26.74 18.05 -0.74
N HIS A 523 26.08 18.28 -1.88
CA HIS A 523 26.49 17.79 -3.19
C HIS A 523 27.88 18.33 -3.57
N HIS A 524 28.10 19.65 -3.48
CA HIS A 524 29.39 20.25 -3.79
C HIS A 524 30.53 19.65 -2.94
N ALA A 525 30.31 19.53 -1.63
CA ALA A 525 31.28 18.94 -0.73
C ALA A 525 31.55 17.46 -1.02
N GLN A 526 30.59 16.71 -1.56
CA GLN A 526 30.81 15.32 -1.98
C GLN A 526 31.58 15.22 -3.30
N GLN A 527 31.35 16.14 -4.25
CA GLN A 527 32.10 16.13 -5.52
C GLN A 527 33.61 16.30 -5.31
N GLU A 528 34.04 17.04 -4.28
CA GLU A 528 35.45 17.16 -3.90
C GLU A 528 36.09 15.84 -3.43
N ARG A 529 35.29 14.86 -2.99
CA ARG A 529 35.76 13.53 -2.59
C ARG A 529 35.63 12.49 -3.69
N LEU A 530 34.59 12.61 -4.52
CA LEU A 530 34.30 11.69 -5.62
C LEU A 530 35.12 12.00 -6.88
N ARG A 531 35.91 13.06 -6.87
CA ARG A 531 36.79 13.46 -7.98
C ARG A 531 38.19 13.76 -7.47
N ASP A 532 39.19 13.40 -8.28
CA ASP A 532 40.58 13.79 -8.01
C ASP A 532 40.84 15.26 -8.42
N ALA A 533 42.07 15.72 -8.20
CA ALA A 533 42.49 17.09 -8.53
C ALA A 533 42.44 17.42 -10.03
N ASP A 534 42.47 16.40 -10.89
CA ASP A 534 42.38 16.50 -12.35
C ASP A 534 40.93 16.39 -12.86
N GLY A 535 39.97 16.17 -11.95
CA GLY A 535 38.54 16.06 -12.23
C GLY A 535 38.06 14.67 -12.63
N ASN A 536 38.95 13.65 -12.59
CA ASN A 536 38.57 12.27 -12.90
C ASN A 536 37.74 11.67 -11.75
N PRO A 537 36.78 10.78 -12.05
CA PRO A 537 36.04 10.05 -11.02
C PRO A 537 36.97 9.23 -10.12
N ALA A 538 36.67 9.21 -8.82
CA ALA A 538 37.28 8.28 -7.87
C ALA A 538 37.02 6.81 -8.27
N PRO A 539 37.84 5.84 -7.79
CA PRO A 539 37.61 4.43 -8.04
C PRO A 539 36.22 3.97 -7.62
N ASP A 540 35.63 3.00 -8.33
CA ASP A 540 34.26 2.54 -8.12
C ASP A 540 33.97 2.12 -6.67
N ALA A 541 34.94 1.55 -5.95
CA ALA A 541 34.81 1.21 -4.53
C ALA A 541 34.32 2.39 -3.67
N VAL A 542 34.83 3.61 -3.93
CA VAL A 542 34.39 4.83 -3.24
C VAL A 542 32.94 5.16 -3.58
N TRP A 543 32.56 5.03 -4.86
CA TRP A 543 31.19 5.28 -5.31
C TRP A 543 30.20 4.29 -4.71
N LEU A 544 30.58 3.02 -4.55
CA LEU A 544 29.74 1.97 -3.98
C LEU A 544 29.52 2.16 -2.47
N GLU A 545 30.60 2.43 -1.73
CA GLU A 545 30.57 2.59 -0.26
C GLU A 545 29.89 3.90 0.19
N GLU A 546 30.09 5.00 -0.54
CA GLU A 546 29.47 6.28 -0.18
C GLU A 546 27.96 6.30 -0.48
N ARG A 547 27.19 6.93 0.41
CA ARG A 547 25.81 7.34 0.12
C ARG A 547 25.83 8.53 -0.84
N LEU A 548 25.52 8.28 -2.11
CA LEU A 548 25.64 9.30 -3.14
C LEU A 548 24.55 10.37 -3.05
N ILE A 549 24.93 11.61 -3.32
CA ILE A 549 24.07 12.79 -3.31
C ILE A 549 23.91 13.24 -4.77
N PRO A 550 22.68 13.29 -5.31
CA PRO A 550 22.45 13.73 -6.68
C PRO A 550 22.71 15.22 -6.87
N SER A 551 23.05 15.60 -8.11
CA SER A 551 23.14 17.01 -8.50
C SER A 551 21.82 17.75 -8.23
N PRO A 552 21.85 19.02 -7.77
CA PRO A 552 20.66 19.87 -7.71
C PRO A 552 19.90 19.97 -9.05
N ASP A 553 20.59 19.75 -10.17
CA ASP A 553 20.04 19.76 -11.52
C ASP A 553 19.51 18.40 -12.00
N ALA A 554 19.58 17.34 -11.17
CA ALA A 554 19.03 16.04 -11.53
C ALA A 554 17.52 16.13 -11.85
N ARG A 555 17.06 15.36 -12.84
CA ARG A 555 15.67 15.36 -13.32
C ARG A 555 14.90 14.22 -12.68
N ILE A 556 13.81 14.55 -11.99
CA ILE A 556 12.93 13.58 -11.36
C ILE A 556 11.88 13.10 -12.38
N ARG A 557 12.08 11.87 -12.85
CA ARG A 557 11.22 11.20 -13.84
C ARG A 557 10.79 9.83 -13.32
N VAL A 558 9.62 9.79 -12.68
CA VAL A 558 9.18 8.62 -11.89
C VAL A 558 7.77 8.21 -12.29
N TYR A 559 7.62 6.91 -12.51
CA TYR A 559 6.37 6.27 -12.88
C TYR A 559 6.09 5.14 -11.89
N ALA A 560 4.82 5.01 -11.48
CA ALA A 560 4.37 3.90 -10.66
C ALA A 560 3.13 3.26 -11.26
N THR A 561 3.05 1.93 -11.21
CA THR A 561 1.90 1.19 -11.72
C THR A 561 1.25 0.38 -10.61
N HIS A 562 -0.06 0.55 -10.43
CA HIS A 562 -0.82 -0.09 -9.35
C HIS A 562 -1.85 -1.06 -9.92
N SER A 563 -1.88 -2.28 -9.38
CA SER A 563 -3.01 -3.19 -9.56
C SER A 563 -4.03 -2.88 -8.48
N THR A 564 -4.86 -1.87 -8.72
CA THR A 564 -5.88 -1.43 -7.76
C THR A 564 -6.73 -2.61 -7.30
N HIS A 565 -7.10 -3.52 -8.19
CA HIS A 565 -7.90 -4.72 -7.87
C HIS A 565 -7.20 -5.78 -7.00
N LYS A 566 -5.89 -5.70 -6.79
CA LYS A 566 -5.15 -6.65 -5.93
C LYS A 566 -5.11 -6.19 -4.48
N THR A 567 -4.99 -4.89 -4.27
CA THR A 567 -4.64 -4.31 -2.96
C THR A 567 -5.64 -3.29 -2.45
N LEU A 568 -6.50 -2.77 -3.33
CA LEU A 568 -7.52 -1.77 -3.06
C LEU A 568 -8.86 -2.25 -3.65
N THR A 569 -9.89 -1.41 -3.54
CA THR A 569 -11.23 -1.70 -4.05
C THR A 569 -11.33 -1.38 -5.53
N ALA A 570 -11.27 -2.41 -6.38
CA ALA A 570 -11.58 -2.32 -7.81
C ALA A 570 -11.94 -3.69 -8.38
N LEU A 571 -12.68 -3.73 -9.50
CA LEU A 571 -12.90 -4.94 -10.26
C LEU A 571 -11.59 -5.42 -10.90
N ARG A 572 -11.45 -6.75 -11.09
CA ARG A 572 -10.29 -7.35 -11.76
C ARG A 572 -9.98 -6.64 -13.08
N GLN A 573 -8.69 -6.55 -13.42
CA GLN A 573 -8.12 -5.72 -14.49
C GLN A 573 -8.11 -4.21 -14.22
N GLY A 574 -8.78 -3.70 -13.18
CA GLY A 574 -8.64 -2.30 -12.75
C GLY A 574 -7.21 -1.99 -12.30
N SER A 575 -6.57 -1.02 -12.95
CA SER A 575 -5.20 -0.59 -12.68
C SER A 575 -5.05 0.92 -12.86
N MET A 576 -4.03 1.50 -12.24
CA MET A 576 -3.68 2.91 -12.42
C MET A 576 -2.20 3.05 -12.81
N ILE A 577 -1.89 4.06 -13.63
CA ILE A 577 -0.53 4.56 -13.85
C ILE A 577 -0.44 5.91 -13.17
N HIS A 578 0.56 6.12 -12.32
CA HIS A 578 0.85 7.37 -11.66
C HIS A 578 2.14 7.96 -12.22
N VAL A 579 2.11 9.24 -12.55
CA VAL A 579 3.23 9.93 -13.22
C VAL A 579 3.72 11.10 -12.37
N TYR A 580 5.01 11.14 -12.13
CA TYR A 580 5.75 12.25 -11.53
C TYR A 580 6.99 12.52 -12.39
N ASP A 581 6.79 13.18 -13.54
CA ASP A 581 7.85 13.51 -14.48
C ASP A 581 7.99 15.04 -14.63
N GLN A 582 9.19 15.57 -14.39
CA GLN A 582 9.50 17.00 -14.57
C GLN A 582 9.58 17.42 -16.05
N GLU A 583 9.85 16.48 -16.96
CA GLU A 583 9.92 16.69 -18.41
C GLU A 583 8.62 16.24 -19.12
N TRP A 584 7.53 16.00 -18.37
CA TRP A 584 6.24 15.51 -18.92
C TRP A 584 5.78 16.27 -20.17
N ARG A 585 5.67 17.61 -20.07
CA ARG A 585 5.18 18.47 -21.15
C ARG A 585 6.12 18.56 -22.35
N ARG A 586 7.41 18.29 -22.16
CA ARG A 586 8.44 18.51 -23.18
C ARG A 586 8.79 17.22 -23.92
N GLU A 587 8.80 16.09 -23.22
CA GLU A 587 9.26 14.81 -23.76
C GLU A 587 8.22 13.70 -23.72
N ALA A 588 7.46 13.56 -22.62
CA ALA A 588 6.75 12.31 -22.34
C ALA A 588 5.25 12.32 -22.70
N GLU A 589 4.57 13.47 -22.72
CA GLU A 589 3.11 13.54 -22.86
C GLU A 589 2.59 12.93 -24.18
N GLU A 590 3.17 13.32 -25.31
CA GLU A 590 2.73 12.82 -26.63
C GLU A 590 3.04 11.33 -26.82
N PRO A 591 4.29 10.84 -26.59
CA PRO A 591 4.57 9.40 -26.69
C PRO A 591 3.74 8.56 -25.72
N PHE A 592 3.48 9.08 -24.52
CA PHE A 592 2.65 8.39 -23.53
C PHE A 592 1.20 8.28 -23.98
N HIS A 593 0.64 9.33 -24.58
CA HIS A 593 -0.72 9.27 -25.11
C HIS A 593 -0.86 8.22 -26.22
N GLU A 594 0.10 8.17 -27.15
CA GLU A 594 0.13 7.17 -28.23
C GLU A 594 0.30 5.75 -27.70
N ALA A 595 1.22 5.54 -26.74
CA ALA A 595 1.38 4.25 -26.07
C ALA A 595 0.11 3.84 -25.32
N TYR A 596 -0.54 4.77 -24.62
CA TYR A 596 -1.79 4.53 -23.91
C TYR A 596 -2.91 4.11 -24.86
N MET A 597 -3.07 4.76 -26.02
CA MET A 597 -4.02 4.38 -27.05
C MET A 597 -3.70 3.02 -27.68
N THR A 598 -2.41 2.73 -27.93
CA THR A 598 -1.96 1.45 -28.51
C THR A 598 -2.44 0.24 -27.69
N HIS A 599 -2.45 0.39 -26.36
CA HIS A 599 -2.74 -0.70 -25.44
C HIS A 599 -4.15 -0.67 -24.83
N THR A 600 -4.94 0.37 -25.11
CA THR A 600 -6.29 0.55 -24.55
C THR A 600 -7.35 0.24 -25.59
N SER A 601 -8.34 -0.57 -25.23
CA SER A 601 -9.49 -0.86 -26.10
C SER A 601 -10.26 0.43 -26.43
N THR A 602 -10.70 0.56 -27.69
CA THR A 602 -11.63 1.61 -28.13
C THR A 602 -13.04 1.46 -27.53
N SER A 603 -13.32 0.30 -26.92
CA SER A 603 -14.54 0.00 -26.17
C SER A 603 -14.16 -0.50 -24.76
N PRO A 604 -13.70 0.39 -23.87
CA PRO A 604 -13.26 0.00 -22.53
C PRO A 604 -14.44 -0.34 -21.63
N ASN A 605 -14.24 -1.24 -20.66
CA ASN A 605 -15.28 -1.61 -19.70
C ASN A 605 -15.49 -0.49 -18.66
N TYR A 606 -16.63 0.17 -18.72
CA TYR A 606 -16.97 1.29 -17.82
C TYR A 606 -17.25 0.86 -16.38
N GLN A 607 -17.55 -0.41 -16.13
CA GLN A 607 -17.73 -0.90 -14.76
C GLN A 607 -16.39 -1.01 -14.04
N ILE A 608 -15.34 -1.39 -14.77
CA ILE A 608 -13.97 -1.33 -14.25
C ILE A 608 -13.58 0.10 -13.92
N LEU A 609 -13.80 1.05 -14.84
CA LEU A 609 -13.52 2.48 -14.61
C LEU A 609 -14.31 3.04 -13.42
N SER A 610 -15.59 2.69 -13.30
CA SER A 610 -16.44 3.09 -12.16
C SER A 610 -15.89 2.56 -10.85
N SER A 611 -15.41 1.31 -10.83
CA SER A 611 -14.80 0.72 -9.64
C SER A 611 -13.50 1.44 -9.23
N LEU A 612 -12.71 1.95 -10.18
CA LEU A 612 -11.51 2.74 -9.90
C LEU A 612 -11.85 4.09 -9.27
N ASP A 613 -12.88 4.77 -9.76
CA ASP A 613 -13.35 6.05 -9.19
C ASP A 613 -13.92 5.88 -7.78
N ILE A 614 -14.77 4.87 -7.55
CA ILE A 614 -15.29 4.56 -6.21
C ILE A 614 -14.18 4.10 -5.26
N GLY A 615 -13.28 3.24 -5.72
CA GLY A 615 -12.13 2.79 -4.92
C GLY A 615 -11.26 3.95 -4.46
N ARG A 616 -11.04 4.93 -5.35
CA ARG A 616 -10.36 6.19 -5.03
C ARG A 616 -11.13 6.98 -3.95
N ARG A 617 -12.47 7.03 -3.97
CA ARG A 617 -13.25 7.64 -2.88
C ARG A 617 -13.02 6.94 -1.55
N GLN A 618 -13.02 5.61 -1.56
CA GLN A 618 -12.83 4.85 -0.34
C GLN A 618 -11.48 5.16 0.32
N VAL A 619 -10.39 5.12 -0.44
CA VAL A 619 -9.06 5.36 0.13
C VAL A 619 -8.85 6.80 0.61
N GLU A 620 -9.55 7.77 0.02
CA GLU A 620 -9.55 9.17 0.46
C GLU A 620 -10.21 9.40 1.81
N LEU A 621 -11.25 8.61 2.13
CA LEU A 621 -12.05 8.78 3.34
C LEU A 621 -11.66 7.76 4.43
N GLU A 622 -11.33 6.54 4.04
CA GLU A 622 -11.13 5.38 4.91
C GLU A 622 -9.72 4.77 4.79
N GLY A 623 -8.88 5.23 3.86
CA GLY A 623 -7.61 4.57 3.53
C GLY A 623 -6.67 4.41 4.72
N PHE A 624 -6.58 5.45 5.56
CA PHE A 624 -5.77 5.40 6.78
C PHE A 624 -6.23 4.30 7.74
N GLU A 625 -7.54 4.20 8.00
CA GLU A 625 -8.11 3.14 8.84
C GLU A 625 -7.86 1.76 8.26
N LEU A 626 -8.21 1.57 6.99
CA LEU A 626 -8.18 0.29 6.32
C LEU A 626 -6.77 -0.30 6.28
N VAL A 627 -5.76 0.54 6.00
CA VAL A 627 -4.36 0.12 5.99
C VAL A 627 -3.85 -0.13 7.39
N GLN A 628 -4.13 0.74 8.36
CA GLN A 628 -3.75 0.51 9.75
C GLN A 628 -4.32 -0.82 10.26
N ARG A 629 -5.61 -1.08 10.01
CA ARG A 629 -6.30 -2.31 10.38
C ARG A 629 -5.68 -3.55 9.72
N GLN A 630 -5.35 -3.47 8.42
CA GLN A 630 -4.65 -4.55 7.71
C GLN A 630 -3.33 -4.90 8.42
N LEU A 631 -2.50 -3.89 8.72
CA LEU A 631 -1.21 -4.09 9.40
C LEU A 631 -1.38 -4.66 10.82
N ASP A 632 -2.37 -4.18 11.58
CA ASP A 632 -2.67 -4.67 12.93
C ASP A 632 -3.11 -6.13 12.93
N LEU A 633 -3.99 -6.52 11.99
CA LEU A 633 -4.46 -7.89 11.83
C LEU A 633 -3.30 -8.83 11.47
N ALA A 634 -2.40 -8.38 10.61
CA ALA A 634 -1.23 -9.13 10.23
C ALA A 634 -0.27 -9.37 11.41
N ALA A 635 0.03 -8.31 12.17
CA ALA A 635 0.82 -8.40 13.39
C ALA A 635 0.15 -9.29 14.45
N SER A 636 -1.19 -9.28 14.52
CA SER A 636 -1.97 -10.14 15.42
C SER A 636 -1.84 -11.62 15.04
N LEU A 637 -1.95 -11.96 13.76
CA LEU A 637 -1.78 -13.33 13.25
C LEU A 637 -0.37 -13.84 13.51
N ALA A 638 0.65 -13.06 13.14
CA ALA A 638 2.05 -13.43 13.35
C ALA A 638 2.37 -13.69 14.84
N GLN A 639 1.83 -12.87 15.73
CA GLN A 639 1.99 -13.05 17.18
C GLN A 639 1.22 -14.26 17.72
N ALA A 640 0.02 -14.54 17.20
CA ALA A 640 -0.76 -15.70 17.60
C ALA A 640 0.02 -17.00 17.31
N ILE A 641 0.59 -17.11 16.11
CA ILE A 641 1.44 -18.24 15.72
C ILE A 641 2.67 -18.35 16.62
N ALA A 642 3.39 -17.24 16.83
CA ALA A 642 4.63 -17.24 17.61
C ALA A 642 4.44 -17.54 19.10
N ARG A 643 3.28 -17.22 19.69
CA ARG A 643 3.01 -17.42 21.13
C ARG A 643 2.28 -18.72 21.44
N HIS A 644 1.45 -19.22 20.54
CA HIS A 644 0.65 -20.40 20.81
C HIS A 644 1.57 -21.62 21.00
N PRO A 645 1.47 -22.36 22.13
CA PRO A 645 2.40 -23.44 22.46
C PRO A 645 2.52 -24.52 21.38
N LEU A 646 1.39 -24.89 20.77
CA LEU A 646 1.32 -25.83 19.65
C LEU A 646 1.82 -25.21 18.34
N LEU A 647 1.24 -24.11 17.86
CA LEU A 647 1.59 -23.52 16.57
C LEU A 647 3.07 -23.22 16.42
N ARG A 648 3.76 -22.69 17.44
CA ARG A 648 5.19 -22.37 17.35
C ARG A 648 6.11 -23.58 17.17
N ARG A 649 5.62 -24.79 17.51
CA ARG A 649 6.34 -26.06 17.30
C ARG A 649 6.22 -26.49 15.84
N THR A 650 5.05 -26.31 15.24
CA THR A 650 4.73 -26.73 13.86
C THR A 650 5.05 -25.68 12.79
N PHE A 651 4.84 -24.41 13.07
CA PHE A 651 4.92 -23.30 12.13
C PHE A 651 5.86 -22.20 12.63
N ARG A 652 6.60 -21.58 11.71
CA ARG A 652 7.46 -20.42 12.01
C ARG A 652 7.17 -19.28 11.05
N VAL A 653 6.86 -18.11 11.59
CA VAL A 653 6.72 -16.89 10.76
C VAL A 653 8.12 -16.38 10.42
N LEU A 654 8.42 -16.24 9.14
CA LEU A 654 9.67 -15.64 8.66
C LEU A 654 9.65 -14.13 8.91
N THR A 655 10.80 -13.60 9.29
CA THR A 655 10.97 -12.22 9.76
C THR A 655 11.99 -11.46 8.92
N ALA A 656 12.22 -10.18 9.21
CA ALA A 656 13.29 -9.42 8.57
C ALA A 656 14.69 -10.03 8.79
N HIS A 657 14.89 -10.86 9.83
CA HIS A 657 16.17 -11.55 10.02
C HIS A 657 16.36 -12.73 9.06
N ASP A 658 15.27 -13.31 8.58
CA ASP A 658 15.26 -14.44 7.66
C ASP A 658 15.23 -13.98 6.19
N LEU A 659 14.52 -12.87 5.93
CA LEU A 659 14.25 -12.39 4.58
C LEU A 659 15.20 -11.30 4.09
N ILE A 660 15.98 -10.67 4.97
CA ILE A 660 16.85 -9.53 4.63
C ILE A 660 18.25 -9.75 5.23
N PRO A 661 19.32 -9.70 4.41
CA PRO A 661 20.70 -9.78 4.90
C PRO A 661 21.02 -8.70 5.94
N ALA A 662 21.92 -9.01 6.87
CA ALA A 662 22.21 -8.15 8.03
C ALA A 662 22.63 -6.73 7.65
N ASP A 663 23.41 -6.58 6.59
CA ASP A 663 23.97 -5.30 6.14
C ASP A 663 22.90 -4.33 5.62
N HIS A 664 21.72 -4.84 5.24
CA HIS A 664 20.62 -4.02 4.72
C HIS A 664 19.57 -3.63 5.77
N ARG A 665 19.72 -4.05 7.03
CA ARG A 665 18.72 -3.86 8.12
C ARG A 665 19.27 -3.13 9.35
N GLY A 666 19.62 -1.85 9.19
CA GLY A 666 20.26 -1.01 10.21
C GLY A 666 19.60 -1.00 11.60
N VAL A 667 18.27 -0.99 11.70
CA VAL A 667 17.53 -1.02 12.97
C VAL A 667 17.57 -2.41 13.61
N GLY A 668 17.76 -3.47 12.81
CA GLY A 668 18.03 -4.82 13.28
C GLY A 668 16.87 -5.53 14.00
N ARG A 669 15.63 -5.05 13.89
CA ARG A 669 14.45 -5.66 14.54
C ARG A 669 13.76 -6.66 13.60
N PRO A 670 13.41 -7.89 14.07
CA PRO A 670 12.83 -8.91 13.20
C PRO A 670 11.40 -8.58 12.75
N MET A 671 10.59 -8.01 13.64
CA MET A 671 9.23 -7.52 13.34
C MET A 671 9.05 -6.14 13.99
N PRO A 672 9.45 -5.04 13.33
CA PRO A 672 9.41 -3.70 13.93
C PRO A 672 8.05 -3.31 14.51
N LEU A 673 6.95 -3.54 13.78
CA LEU A 673 5.59 -3.19 14.20
C LEU A 673 5.15 -3.91 15.49
N ARG A 674 5.67 -5.12 15.76
CA ARG A 674 5.38 -5.86 17.01
C ARG A 674 5.84 -5.08 18.25
N HIS A 675 6.88 -4.26 18.10
CA HIS A 675 7.46 -3.44 19.17
C HIS A 675 6.87 -2.03 19.24
N GLY A 676 5.94 -1.68 18.35
CA GLY A 676 5.27 -0.39 18.30
C GLY A 676 5.47 0.36 16.99
N LEU A 677 4.63 1.38 16.78
CA LEU A 677 4.62 2.19 15.56
C LEU A 677 5.94 2.95 15.40
N ALA A 678 6.52 3.45 16.49
CA ALA A 678 7.78 4.19 16.44
C ALA A 678 8.95 3.30 15.97
N THR A 679 8.98 2.03 16.39
CA THR A 679 10.01 1.08 15.95
C THR A 679 9.87 0.77 14.46
N MET A 680 8.63 0.58 13.98
CA MET A 680 8.35 0.45 12.55
C MET A 680 8.80 1.69 11.79
N TRP A 681 8.47 2.89 12.28
CA TRP A 681 8.82 4.14 11.64
C TRP A 681 10.33 4.32 11.46
N LYS A 682 11.12 3.98 12.49
CA LYS A 682 12.59 4.02 12.42
C LYS A 682 13.14 3.08 11.35
N ALA A 683 12.72 1.81 11.36
CA ALA A 683 13.16 0.83 10.36
C ALA A 683 12.82 1.31 8.94
N TRP A 684 11.58 1.76 8.73
CA TRP A 684 11.12 2.27 7.44
C TRP A 684 11.80 3.57 7.01
N ALA A 685 12.41 4.33 7.92
CA ALA A 685 13.16 5.54 7.61
C ALA A 685 14.64 5.31 7.30
N GLN A 686 15.23 4.24 7.84
CA GLN A 686 16.69 4.07 7.91
C GLN A 686 17.21 2.86 7.15
N ASP A 687 16.47 1.74 7.20
CA ASP A 687 16.94 0.48 6.62
C ASP A 687 16.89 0.54 5.09
N GLU A 688 17.75 -0.20 4.40
CA GLU A 688 17.67 -0.27 2.94
C GLU A 688 16.41 -1.04 2.52
N PHE A 689 16.17 -2.17 3.17
CA PHE A 689 14.99 -3.00 2.99
C PHE A 689 14.20 -3.14 4.29
N VAL A 690 12.87 -3.24 4.16
CA VAL A 690 11.97 -3.61 5.25
C VAL A 690 10.97 -4.65 4.77
N VAL A 691 10.38 -5.41 5.69
CA VAL A 691 9.29 -6.35 5.38
C VAL A 691 7.94 -5.68 5.64
N ASP A 692 7.06 -5.67 4.63
CA ASP A 692 5.65 -5.31 4.75
C ASP A 692 4.96 -6.27 5.73
N PRO A 693 4.47 -5.78 6.89
CA PRO A 693 3.82 -6.62 7.88
C PRO A 693 2.63 -7.40 7.33
N SER A 694 1.98 -6.91 6.28
CA SER A 694 0.81 -7.55 5.68
C SER A 694 1.12 -8.83 4.87
N ARG A 695 2.41 -9.11 4.64
CA ARG A 695 2.93 -10.31 3.97
C ARG A 695 3.51 -11.27 5.01
N ILE A 696 2.78 -12.33 5.29
CA ILE A 696 3.09 -13.25 6.38
C ILE A 696 3.52 -14.57 5.77
N THR A 697 4.82 -14.71 5.54
CA THR A 697 5.42 -15.96 5.07
C THR A 697 5.61 -16.90 6.25
N ILE A 698 4.96 -18.06 6.20
CA ILE A 698 5.06 -19.11 7.22
C ILE A 698 5.87 -20.26 6.64
N GLU A 699 6.98 -20.59 7.31
CA GLU A 699 7.72 -21.81 7.10
C GLU A 699 6.93 -23.00 7.69
N ILE A 700 6.79 -24.03 6.86
CA ILE A 700 6.03 -25.25 7.15
C ILE A 700 6.93 -26.49 7.16
N SER A 701 8.26 -26.37 7.08
CA SER A 701 9.20 -27.51 7.01
C SER A 701 8.96 -28.60 8.07
N ARG A 702 8.48 -28.22 9.25
CA ARG A 702 8.24 -29.12 10.38
C ARG A 702 6.95 -29.96 10.26
N THR A 703 6.09 -29.68 9.29
CA THR A 703 4.91 -30.50 9.01
C THR A 703 5.29 -31.79 8.27
N GLY A 704 6.42 -31.78 7.55
CA GLY A 704 6.80 -32.86 6.63
C GLY A 704 5.97 -32.89 5.34
N VAL A 705 5.23 -31.82 5.04
CA VAL A 705 4.40 -31.67 3.85
C VAL A 705 4.92 -30.50 3.02
N ASP A 706 5.00 -30.68 1.70
CA ASP A 706 5.42 -29.61 0.79
C ASP A 706 4.33 -28.53 0.64
N GLY A 707 4.72 -27.34 0.18
CA GLY A 707 3.79 -26.21 0.07
C GLY A 707 2.64 -26.42 -0.91
N ASP A 708 2.80 -27.20 -1.99
CA ASP A 708 1.70 -27.45 -2.94
C ASP A 708 0.61 -28.33 -2.29
N THR A 709 1.03 -29.41 -1.64
CA THR A 709 0.15 -30.29 -0.86
C THR A 709 -0.50 -29.54 0.30
N PHE A 710 0.27 -28.71 1.04
CA PHE A 710 -0.28 -27.89 2.13
C PHE A 710 -1.36 -26.92 1.63
N LYS A 711 -1.14 -26.29 0.47
CA LYS A 711 -2.12 -25.38 -0.14
C LYS A 711 -3.39 -26.09 -0.59
N HIS A 712 -3.27 -27.14 -1.40
CA HIS A 712 -4.44 -27.75 -2.03
C HIS A 712 -5.19 -28.64 -1.04
N GLU A 713 -4.53 -29.63 -0.46
CA GLU A 713 -5.19 -30.66 0.34
C GLU A 713 -5.53 -30.19 1.76
N HIS A 714 -4.62 -29.43 2.39
CA HIS A 714 -4.79 -29.03 3.78
C HIS A 714 -5.55 -27.71 3.95
N LEU A 715 -5.40 -26.73 3.06
CA LEU A 715 -6.08 -25.43 3.17
C LEU A 715 -7.31 -25.31 2.28
N MET A 716 -7.16 -25.45 0.96
CA MET A 716 -8.22 -25.16 -0.01
C MET A 716 -9.34 -26.20 0.03
N ASP A 717 -9.02 -27.48 -0.14
CA ASP A 717 -10.03 -28.53 -0.28
C ASP A 717 -10.72 -28.84 1.04
N ARG A 718 -9.99 -28.76 2.16
CA ARG A 718 -10.51 -29.11 3.49
C ARG A 718 -11.20 -27.95 4.20
N TYR A 719 -10.67 -26.74 4.10
CA TYR A 719 -11.13 -25.59 4.90
C TYR A 719 -11.54 -24.38 4.05
N GLY A 720 -11.46 -24.46 2.71
CA GLY A 720 -11.81 -23.35 1.83
C GLY A 720 -10.87 -22.15 1.92
N ILE A 721 -9.64 -22.32 2.42
CA ILE A 721 -8.68 -21.23 2.59
C ILE A 721 -7.79 -21.15 1.35
N GLN A 722 -7.88 -20.04 0.62
CA GLN A 722 -7.06 -19.78 -0.56
C GLN A 722 -5.79 -19.01 -0.19
N VAL A 723 -4.66 -19.44 -0.75
CA VAL A 723 -3.37 -18.77 -0.61
C VAL A 723 -2.75 -18.49 -1.98
N ASN A 724 -2.08 -17.34 -2.09
CA ASN A 724 -1.58 -16.85 -3.39
C ASN A 724 -0.30 -17.56 -3.83
N LYS A 725 0.65 -17.77 -2.90
CA LYS A 725 1.97 -18.33 -3.18
C LYS A 725 2.38 -19.34 -2.11
N THR A 726 3.02 -20.40 -2.58
CA THR A 726 3.76 -21.37 -1.78
C THR A 726 5.13 -21.59 -2.42
N SER A 727 6.11 -21.98 -1.62
CA SER A 727 7.36 -22.60 -2.08
C SER A 727 7.37 -24.07 -1.65
N GLY A 728 8.51 -24.76 -1.78
CA GLY A 728 8.63 -26.14 -1.28
C GLY A 728 8.32 -26.26 0.21
N ASN A 729 8.70 -25.26 1.01
CA ASN A 729 8.62 -25.29 2.47
C ASN A 729 8.00 -24.04 3.11
N THR A 730 7.39 -23.15 2.31
CA THR A 730 6.71 -21.95 2.82
C THR A 730 5.33 -21.76 2.22
N VAL A 731 4.47 -21.06 2.96
CA VAL A 731 3.18 -20.55 2.48
C VAL A 731 3.06 -19.06 2.82
N LEU A 732 2.65 -18.25 1.86
CA LEU A 732 2.44 -16.82 2.05
C LEU A 732 0.96 -16.52 2.27
N PHE A 733 0.66 -15.99 3.46
CA PHE A 733 -0.63 -15.39 3.79
C PHE A 733 -0.55 -13.88 3.62
N MET A 734 -1.64 -13.29 3.11
CA MET A 734 -1.73 -11.85 2.89
C MET A 734 -2.98 -11.31 3.53
N THR A 735 -2.83 -10.32 4.39
CA THR A 735 -3.95 -9.48 4.83
C THR A 735 -4.16 -8.35 3.83
N ASN A 736 -5.40 -7.98 3.56
CA ASN A 736 -5.77 -6.84 2.73
C ASN A 736 -6.80 -5.95 3.46
N ILE A 737 -7.17 -4.82 2.86
CA ILE A 737 -8.15 -3.87 3.43
C ILE A 737 -9.54 -4.47 3.68
N GLY A 738 -9.88 -5.60 3.03
CA GLY A 738 -11.13 -6.33 3.25
C GLY A 738 -11.02 -7.46 4.29
N THR A 739 -9.84 -7.69 4.87
CA THR A 739 -9.62 -8.78 5.82
C THR A 739 -10.30 -8.49 7.16
N SER A 740 -11.12 -9.43 7.63
CA SER A 740 -11.86 -9.29 8.88
C SER A 740 -11.16 -9.98 10.06
N ARG A 741 -11.52 -9.58 11.29
CA ARG A 741 -11.05 -10.27 12.51
C ARG A 741 -11.48 -11.74 12.53
N SER A 742 -12.70 -12.02 12.08
CA SER A 742 -13.23 -13.39 11.99
C SER A 742 -12.43 -14.25 11.02
N ALA A 743 -11.97 -13.70 9.89
CA ALA A 743 -11.11 -14.42 8.96
C ALA A 743 -9.75 -14.79 9.59
N ILE A 744 -9.15 -13.87 10.35
CA ILE A 744 -7.90 -14.15 11.10
C ILE A 744 -8.14 -15.20 12.18
N ALA A 745 -9.22 -15.11 12.95
CA ALA A 745 -9.56 -16.09 13.98
C ALA A 745 -9.78 -17.49 13.37
N TYR A 746 -10.52 -17.58 12.26
CA TYR A 746 -10.74 -18.82 11.52
C TYR A 746 -9.42 -19.43 11.01
N LEU A 747 -8.52 -18.60 10.46
CA LEU A 747 -7.20 -19.07 10.03
C LEU A 747 -6.37 -19.61 11.22
N ILE A 748 -6.36 -18.92 12.36
CA ILE A 748 -5.67 -19.40 13.57
C ILE A 748 -6.26 -20.75 14.02
N GLU A 749 -7.58 -20.87 14.07
CA GLU A 749 -8.27 -22.11 14.43
C GLU A 749 -7.88 -23.25 13.48
N VAL A 750 -7.87 -23.01 12.17
CA VAL A 750 -7.47 -24.00 11.17
C VAL A 750 -6.00 -24.40 11.33
N LEU A 751 -5.10 -23.44 11.56
CA LEU A 751 -3.70 -23.75 11.84
C LEU A 751 -3.54 -24.58 13.11
N VAL A 752 -4.35 -24.34 14.16
CA VAL A 752 -4.33 -25.16 15.38
C VAL A 752 -4.75 -26.60 15.06
N LYS A 753 -5.88 -26.78 14.38
CA LYS A 753 -6.37 -28.12 13.97
C LYS A 753 -5.34 -28.86 13.10
N LEU A 754 -4.67 -28.15 12.19
CA LEU A 754 -3.62 -28.72 11.36
C LEU A 754 -2.40 -29.11 12.20
N ALA A 755 -1.98 -28.27 13.14
CA ALA A 755 -0.86 -28.58 14.02
C ALA A 755 -1.13 -29.79 14.93
N GLU A 756 -2.34 -29.92 15.49
CA GLU A 756 -2.76 -31.10 16.27
C GLU A 756 -2.66 -32.35 15.41
N ARG A 757 -3.23 -32.30 14.20
CA ARG A 757 -3.19 -33.41 13.25
C ARG A 757 -1.76 -33.81 12.89
N PHE A 758 -0.87 -32.87 12.60
CA PHE A 758 0.51 -33.19 12.25
C PHE A 758 1.28 -33.76 13.45
N GLU A 759 1.04 -33.30 14.68
CA GLU A 759 1.62 -33.92 15.88
C GLU A 759 1.11 -35.35 16.07
N ASP A 760 -0.19 -35.59 15.88
CA ASP A 760 -0.78 -36.94 15.96
C ASP A 760 -0.19 -37.87 14.90
N GLU A 761 -0.15 -37.43 13.64
CA GLU A 761 0.43 -38.20 12.53
C GLU A 761 1.92 -38.48 12.75
N GLN A 762 2.69 -37.52 13.27
CA GLN A 762 4.11 -37.73 13.61
C GLN A 762 4.31 -38.67 14.81
N SER A 763 3.42 -38.64 15.80
CA SER A 763 3.50 -39.53 16.97
C SER A 763 3.25 -41.00 16.61
N GLN A 764 2.52 -41.25 15.52
CA GLN A 764 2.19 -42.59 15.02
C GLN A 764 3.23 -43.15 14.05
N ARG A 765 4.18 -42.33 13.56
CA ARG A 765 5.26 -42.79 12.65
C ARG A 765 6.37 -43.49 13.42
N HIS A 766 6.90 -44.58 12.86
CA HIS A 766 8.10 -45.22 13.41
C HIS A 766 9.30 -44.27 13.35
N PRO A 767 10.29 -44.39 14.28
CA PRO A 767 11.48 -43.54 14.29
C PRO A 767 12.27 -43.54 12.97
N GLU A 768 12.20 -44.63 12.21
CA GLU A 768 12.84 -44.81 10.90
C GLU A 768 12.06 -44.15 9.74
N ASP A 769 10.76 -43.86 9.92
CA ASP A 769 9.88 -43.19 8.94
C ASP A 769 9.84 -41.66 9.12
N ARG A 770 10.68 -41.12 10.01
CA ARG A 770 10.82 -39.67 10.17
C ARG A 770 11.42 -39.11 8.88
N LEU A 771 10.61 -38.36 8.13
CA LEU A 771 11.05 -37.65 6.94
C LEU A 771 12.31 -36.83 7.28
N PRO A 772 13.32 -36.81 6.39
CA PRO A 772 14.48 -35.95 6.58
C PRO A 772 13.99 -34.52 6.77
N LEU A 773 14.37 -33.91 7.89
CA LEU A 773 14.36 -32.47 8.05
C LEU A 773 15.34 -31.96 6.99
N GLU A 774 14.88 -31.17 6.02
CA GLU A 774 15.70 -30.54 4.98
C GLU A 774 16.13 -31.48 3.83
N ALA A 775 15.24 -31.66 2.86
CA ALA A 775 15.73 -31.81 1.49
C ALA A 775 16.26 -30.42 1.05
N PRO A 776 17.56 -30.26 0.76
CA PRO A 776 18.07 -28.97 0.31
C PRO A 776 17.37 -28.59 -0.99
N MET A 777 16.74 -27.41 -1.01
CA MET A 777 16.22 -26.84 -2.24
C MET A 777 17.41 -26.41 -3.11
N PRO A 778 17.45 -26.72 -4.41
CA PRO A 778 18.49 -26.18 -5.26
C PRO A 778 18.38 -24.65 -5.26
N PRO A 779 19.52 -23.96 -5.32
CA PRO A 779 19.53 -22.51 -5.41
C PRO A 779 18.76 -22.06 -6.64
N LEU A 780 18.13 -20.90 -6.55
CA LEU A 780 17.51 -20.31 -7.73
C LEU A 780 18.60 -19.95 -8.75
N PRO A 781 18.34 -20.14 -10.05
CA PRO A 781 19.34 -19.91 -11.07
C PRO A 781 19.45 -18.41 -11.39
N ASP A 782 20.65 -17.85 -11.21
CA ASP A 782 20.99 -16.52 -11.70
C ASP A 782 20.84 -16.43 -13.22
N PHE A 783 20.69 -15.21 -13.75
CA PHE A 783 20.76 -15.01 -15.19
C PHE A 783 22.17 -15.37 -15.70
N SER A 784 22.21 -16.17 -16.76
CA SER A 784 23.45 -16.66 -17.35
C SER A 784 24.14 -15.57 -18.18
N ALA A 785 23.70 -15.41 -19.42
CA ALA A 785 24.07 -14.36 -20.36
C ALA A 785 23.19 -14.48 -21.61
N PHE A 786 23.13 -13.42 -22.40
CA PHE A 786 22.70 -13.54 -23.78
C PHE A 786 23.79 -14.25 -24.59
N SER A 787 23.40 -15.14 -25.51
CA SER A 787 24.37 -15.77 -26.42
C SER A 787 24.99 -14.71 -27.33
N PRO A 788 26.23 -14.89 -27.85
CA PRO A 788 26.91 -13.87 -28.66
C PRO A 788 26.07 -13.27 -29.81
N GLY A 789 25.26 -14.07 -30.51
CA GLY A 789 24.37 -13.59 -31.58
C GLY A 789 23.19 -12.72 -31.14
N TYR A 790 22.98 -12.57 -29.83
CA TYR A 790 21.95 -11.73 -29.21
C TYR A 790 22.52 -10.82 -28.11
N ALA A 791 23.79 -10.94 -27.74
CA ALA A 791 24.47 -9.99 -26.87
C ALA A 791 24.92 -8.78 -27.70
N THR A 792 25.02 -7.60 -27.08
CA THR A 792 25.60 -6.43 -27.76
C THR A 792 27.11 -6.59 -27.93
N ASP A 793 27.78 -7.00 -26.86
CA ASP A 793 29.22 -7.25 -26.78
C ASP A 793 29.51 -8.22 -25.62
N ASP A 794 30.78 -8.54 -25.39
CA ASP A 794 31.24 -9.42 -24.32
C ASP A 794 31.52 -8.67 -22.99
N VAL A 795 31.22 -7.37 -22.91
CA VAL A 795 31.56 -6.50 -21.77
C VAL A 795 30.33 -6.24 -20.89
N LEU A 796 29.20 -5.86 -21.50
CA LEU A 796 27.98 -5.48 -20.78
C LEU A 796 26.87 -6.54 -20.96
N PRO A 797 25.97 -6.69 -19.98
CA PRO A 797 25.04 -7.82 -19.95
C PRO A 797 23.77 -7.62 -20.79
N ASP A 798 23.64 -6.50 -21.51
CA ASP A 798 22.44 -6.22 -22.33
C ASP A 798 22.37 -7.05 -23.63
N GLY A 799 21.15 -7.38 -24.07
CA GLY A 799 20.95 -8.17 -25.28
C GLY A 799 19.66 -7.90 -26.05
N ASP A 800 19.63 -8.31 -27.32
CA ASP A 800 18.49 -8.18 -28.24
C ASP A 800 17.50 -9.33 -28.08
N MET A 801 16.70 -9.24 -27.01
CA MET A 801 15.64 -10.19 -26.73
C MET A 801 14.52 -10.17 -27.79
N ARG A 802 14.30 -9.04 -28.49
CA ARG A 802 13.24 -8.92 -29.50
C ARG A 802 13.57 -9.78 -30.72
N THR A 803 14.78 -9.66 -31.25
CA THR A 803 15.22 -10.46 -32.39
C THR A 803 15.22 -11.94 -32.03
N ALA A 804 15.72 -12.30 -30.84
CA ALA A 804 15.64 -13.68 -30.35
C ALA A 804 14.19 -14.18 -30.28
N PHE A 805 13.26 -13.40 -29.74
CA PHE A 805 11.85 -13.79 -29.65
C PHE A 805 11.25 -14.10 -31.03
N PHE A 806 11.41 -13.22 -32.02
CA PHE A 806 10.86 -13.45 -33.37
C PHE A 806 11.57 -14.56 -34.14
N HIS A 807 12.88 -14.71 -33.93
CA HIS A 807 13.64 -15.83 -34.48
C HIS A 807 13.09 -17.17 -33.94
N GLY A 808 12.79 -17.22 -32.64
CA GLY A 808 12.23 -18.39 -31.95
C GLY A 808 10.78 -18.73 -32.32
N GLN A 809 10.08 -17.87 -33.07
CA GLN A 809 8.76 -18.19 -33.63
C GLN A 809 8.85 -18.96 -34.95
N GLN A 810 9.99 -18.96 -35.62
CA GLN A 810 10.19 -19.64 -36.88
C GLN A 810 10.54 -21.10 -36.63
N ARG A 811 9.65 -22.03 -37.00
CA ARG A 811 9.81 -23.49 -36.76
C ARG A 811 11.13 -24.07 -37.25
N LYS A 812 11.69 -23.54 -38.34
CA LYS A 812 12.96 -23.99 -38.92
C LYS A 812 14.20 -23.67 -38.06
N ASN A 813 14.09 -22.73 -37.14
CA ASN A 813 15.21 -22.27 -36.30
C ASN A 813 15.18 -22.88 -34.90
N ILE A 814 14.16 -23.70 -34.59
CA ILE A 814 13.95 -24.23 -33.24
C ILE A 814 13.87 -25.75 -33.26
N GLU A 815 14.33 -26.34 -32.18
CA GLU A 815 14.06 -27.73 -31.83
C GLU A 815 13.47 -27.80 -30.41
N HIS A 816 12.83 -28.91 -30.10
CA HIS A 816 12.36 -29.21 -28.76
C HIS A 816 13.20 -30.34 -28.20
N VAL A 817 13.81 -30.11 -27.04
CA VAL A 817 14.76 -31.05 -26.43
C VAL A 817 14.31 -31.40 -25.03
N LEU A 818 14.21 -32.69 -24.75
CA LEU A 818 13.82 -33.18 -23.44
C LEU A 818 14.86 -32.81 -22.36
N PRO A 819 14.46 -32.64 -21.09
CA PRO A 819 15.37 -32.17 -20.04
C PRO A 819 16.66 -33.01 -19.89
N GLU A 820 16.56 -34.34 -19.98
CA GLU A 820 17.71 -35.24 -19.85
C GLU A 820 18.71 -35.09 -21.00
N GLU A 821 18.20 -35.02 -22.23
CA GLU A 821 19.02 -34.78 -23.43
C GLU A 821 19.67 -33.39 -23.36
N LEU A 822 18.91 -32.37 -22.98
CA LEU A 822 19.42 -31.01 -22.85
C LEU A 822 20.51 -30.93 -21.77
N ARG A 823 20.35 -31.63 -20.64
CA ARG A 823 21.36 -31.73 -19.59
C ARG A 823 22.63 -32.41 -20.11
N ALA A 824 22.51 -33.46 -20.93
CA ALA A 824 23.66 -34.12 -21.55
C ALA A 824 24.41 -33.17 -22.51
N ARG A 825 23.69 -32.38 -23.32
CA ARG A 825 24.28 -31.37 -24.21
C ARG A 825 25.06 -30.30 -23.43
N VAL A 826 24.46 -29.75 -22.37
CA VAL A 826 25.13 -28.79 -21.47
C VAL A 826 26.37 -29.42 -20.82
N ALA A 827 26.28 -30.67 -20.36
CA ALA A 827 27.41 -31.39 -19.77
C ALA A 827 28.54 -31.69 -20.78
N ALA A 828 28.22 -31.80 -22.07
CA ALA A 828 29.18 -31.94 -23.16
C ALA A 828 29.86 -30.62 -23.57
N GLY A 829 29.51 -29.50 -22.93
CA GLY A 829 30.08 -28.18 -23.20
C GLY A 829 29.34 -27.39 -24.29
N GLU A 830 28.19 -27.89 -24.77
CA GLU A 830 27.32 -27.09 -25.63
C GLU A 830 26.72 -25.92 -24.84
N GLN A 831 26.37 -24.83 -25.55
CA GLN A 831 25.66 -23.68 -25.00
C GLN A 831 24.28 -23.54 -25.65
N PRO A 832 23.30 -24.43 -25.33
CA PRO A 832 21.96 -24.32 -25.87
C PRO A 832 21.34 -22.97 -25.53
N VAL A 833 20.65 -22.35 -26.49
CA VAL A 833 20.05 -21.02 -26.32
C VAL A 833 18.53 -21.13 -26.32
N SER A 834 17.89 -20.55 -25.30
CA SER A 834 16.44 -20.55 -25.19
C SER A 834 15.81 -19.76 -26.34
N ALA A 835 14.85 -20.36 -27.03
CA ALA A 835 14.10 -19.70 -28.09
C ALA A 835 12.78 -19.09 -27.58
N GLY A 836 12.47 -19.19 -26.29
CA GLY A 836 11.21 -18.73 -25.71
C GLY A 836 11.35 -18.28 -24.26
N PHE A 837 10.28 -17.65 -23.75
CA PHE A 837 10.13 -17.46 -22.31
C PHE A 837 9.80 -18.79 -21.65
N VAL A 838 10.42 -19.09 -20.52
CA VAL A 838 10.00 -20.19 -19.63
C VAL A 838 9.70 -19.57 -18.27
N THR A 839 8.43 -19.62 -17.84
CA THR A 839 7.94 -18.87 -16.67
C THR A 839 7.12 -19.78 -15.76
N PRO A 840 7.68 -20.27 -14.64
CA PRO A 840 6.91 -21.02 -13.66
C PRO A 840 5.94 -20.12 -12.89
N TYR A 841 4.76 -20.65 -12.57
CA TYR A 841 3.72 -19.92 -11.83
C TYR A 841 3.17 -20.76 -10.67
N PRO A 842 3.20 -20.28 -9.41
CA PRO A 842 3.89 -19.07 -8.93
C PRO A 842 5.43 -19.21 -9.02
N PRO A 843 6.20 -18.11 -8.94
CA PRO A 843 5.79 -16.72 -8.70
C PRO A 843 5.46 -15.90 -9.96
N GLY A 844 5.74 -16.39 -11.17
CA GLY A 844 5.37 -15.73 -12.42
C GLY A 844 6.38 -14.74 -13.00
N PHE A 845 7.66 -14.86 -12.63
CA PHE A 845 8.79 -14.29 -13.35
C PHE A 845 9.45 -15.37 -14.25
N PRO A 846 9.97 -15.02 -15.44
CA PRO A 846 10.64 -15.98 -16.31
C PRO A 846 11.89 -16.55 -15.63
N VAL A 847 12.21 -17.83 -15.78
CA VAL A 847 13.54 -18.40 -15.49
C VAL A 847 14.45 -18.39 -16.72
N LEU A 848 13.85 -18.41 -17.92
CA LEU A 848 14.53 -18.21 -19.19
C LEU A 848 13.81 -17.15 -20.01
N VAL A 849 14.60 -16.35 -20.72
CA VAL A 849 14.11 -15.43 -21.76
C VAL A 849 14.68 -15.83 -23.13
N PRO A 850 14.05 -15.44 -24.24
CA PRO A 850 14.60 -15.69 -25.57
C PRO A 850 16.00 -15.10 -25.74
N GLY A 851 16.92 -15.88 -26.30
CA GLY A 851 18.31 -15.47 -26.56
C GLY A 851 19.28 -15.76 -25.41
N GLN A 852 18.79 -16.26 -24.28
CA GLN A 852 19.59 -16.59 -23.11
C GLN A 852 20.19 -18.01 -23.21
N VAL A 853 21.45 -18.17 -22.79
CA VAL A 853 22.12 -19.49 -22.69
C VAL A 853 21.52 -20.30 -21.53
N ILE A 854 21.17 -21.55 -21.78
CA ILE A 854 20.61 -22.46 -20.77
C ILE A 854 21.75 -23.13 -20.00
N THR A 855 21.74 -23.03 -18.68
CA THR A 855 22.77 -23.60 -17.78
C THR A 855 22.24 -24.81 -17.02
N SER A 856 23.15 -25.61 -16.46
CA SER A 856 22.79 -26.73 -15.57
C SER A 856 21.94 -26.27 -14.39
N GLY A 857 22.27 -25.14 -13.78
CA GLY A 857 21.52 -24.57 -12.65
C GLY A 857 20.04 -24.29 -12.98
N VAL A 858 19.75 -23.80 -14.20
CA VAL A 858 18.35 -23.62 -14.65
C VAL A 858 17.62 -24.96 -14.76
N LEU A 859 18.28 -25.98 -15.31
CA LEU A 859 17.70 -27.32 -15.45
C LEU A 859 17.47 -27.99 -14.09
N ASP A 860 18.40 -27.80 -13.15
CA ASP A 860 18.31 -28.34 -11.79
C ASP A 860 17.17 -27.68 -11.00
N PHE A 861 17.02 -26.36 -11.12
CA PHE A 861 15.88 -25.65 -10.55
C PHE A 861 14.55 -26.12 -11.15
N MET A 862 14.47 -26.22 -12.47
CA MET A 862 13.25 -26.68 -13.15
C MET A 862 12.86 -28.12 -12.78
N ALA A 863 13.83 -28.99 -12.49
CA ALA A 863 13.60 -30.38 -12.12
C ALA A 863 12.96 -30.55 -10.74
N VAL A 864 13.11 -29.58 -9.83
CA VAL A 864 12.55 -29.64 -8.47
C VAL A 864 11.25 -28.85 -8.31
N LEU A 865 10.84 -28.10 -9.33
CA LEU A 865 9.62 -27.30 -9.27
C LEU A 865 8.40 -28.20 -9.10
N SER A 866 7.67 -28.01 -8.00
CA SER A 866 6.41 -28.69 -7.74
C SER A 866 5.22 -28.07 -8.49
N THR A 867 5.42 -26.91 -9.15
CA THR A 867 4.33 -26.27 -9.89
C THR A 867 3.99 -27.00 -11.18
N ARG A 868 2.68 -27.15 -11.41
CA ARG A 868 2.12 -27.72 -12.64
C ARG A 868 1.99 -26.69 -13.76
N GLU A 869 1.99 -25.40 -13.43
CA GLU A 869 1.79 -24.31 -14.40
C GLU A 869 3.13 -23.66 -14.75
N ILE A 870 3.70 -24.04 -15.90
CA ILE A 870 4.91 -23.43 -16.45
C ILE A 870 4.60 -22.93 -17.86
N HIS A 871 4.59 -21.60 -18.04
CA HIS A 871 4.33 -21.00 -19.35
C HIS A 871 5.56 -21.13 -20.23
N GLY A 872 5.37 -21.59 -21.47
CA GLY A 872 6.45 -21.74 -22.46
C GLY A 872 7.29 -23.01 -22.34
N TYR A 873 6.89 -23.96 -21.49
CA TYR A 873 7.47 -25.29 -21.35
C TYR A 873 6.39 -26.36 -21.51
N ASP A 874 6.64 -27.40 -22.31
CA ASP A 874 5.76 -28.55 -22.49
C ASP A 874 6.50 -29.80 -22.02
N PRO A 875 6.10 -30.48 -20.92
CA PRO A 875 6.78 -31.66 -20.40
C PRO A 875 6.96 -32.80 -21.41
N ARG A 876 6.09 -32.90 -22.43
CA ARG A 876 6.17 -33.95 -23.45
C ARG A 876 7.15 -33.63 -24.58
N ARG A 877 7.40 -32.34 -24.83
CA ARG A 877 8.30 -31.87 -25.89
C ARG A 877 9.65 -31.41 -25.34
N GLY A 878 9.67 -30.95 -24.09
CA GLY A 878 10.84 -30.36 -23.44
C GLY A 878 10.98 -28.87 -23.70
N TYR A 879 12.23 -28.39 -23.66
CA TYR A 879 12.58 -26.99 -23.84
C TYR A 879 12.64 -26.62 -25.31
N ARG A 880 12.20 -25.41 -25.64
CA ARG A 880 12.31 -24.84 -26.98
C ARG A 880 13.64 -24.10 -27.11
N ILE A 881 14.58 -24.65 -27.88
CA ILE A 881 15.93 -24.10 -28.08
C ILE A 881 16.19 -23.76 -29.55
N PHE A 882 17.22 -22.96 -29.83
CA PHE A 882 17.67 -22.71 -31.20
C PHE A 882 18.52 -23.87 -31.75
N THR A 883 18.31 -24.22 -33.03
CA THR A 883 19.07 -25.27 -33.74
C THR A 883 20.47 -24.83 -34.16
N GLU A 884 20.65 -23.54 -34.45
CA GLU A 884 21.93 -22.92 -34.76
C GLU A 884 21.99 -21.54 -34.07
N THR A 885 23.05 -21.28 -33.32
CA THR A 885 23.34 -19.96 -32.78
C THR A 885 23.82 -19.04 -33.90
N ARG A 886 23.15 -17.90 -34.05
CA ARG A 886 23.56 -16.86 -35.01
C ARG A 886 24.98 -16.41 -34.65
N SER A 887 25.90 -16.52 -35.61
CA SER A 887 27.29 -16.04 -35.49
C SER A 887 27.37 -14.52 -35.53
#